data_AF-A0AA96YX16-F1
#
_entry.id   AF-A0AA96YX16-F1
#
_cell.length_a   1.000
_cell.length_b   1.000
_cell.length_c   1.000
_cell.angle_alpha   90.00
_cell.angle_beta   90.00
_cell.angle_gamma   90.00
#
_symmetry.space_group_name_H-M   'P 1'
#
loop_
_entity.id
_entity.type
_entity.pdbx_description
1 polymer ?
#
loop_
_entity_poly.entity_id
_entity_poly.type
_entity_poly.pdbx_seq_one_letter_code
_entity_poly.pdbx_strand_id
1 'polypeptide(L)'
;MKQNNKEYYNHPTLKLKPVFLGISIFLGTISIAQADIVNTNGAGVIKAPNGATIVNIKTPSNNGVSHNIYSKFDVDKKGVVLNNSKADINTQLAGNIKANSNLQGNVATVILNEVNSNKATQLNGMIEVAGNSAQVIVANASGITCNNCGFINTNRATLTTGKITPQLNGDFTINVDKGQIVITDKFNSNSPTDILAKTAAISGKMNADEINIITGTNVISKNGQLIKSASSNTNTPNIAIDISALGGMYADKITLISTGNNSAISNKGIISAGDDGLRIASNGNIFNYKTMDAISDVNITATSNPAYAHNLSGIENTGAIKSKNSDININTDGYILNYSGGEITANQNLNADANMIGNYGGKIQATKGDMNIKTVNNVENSSNMFPNSIKSVISAGNELNINSGSIVYNNDALLTGRDITIEAAVSIENKNNALINAKRRMNLKSEEINNHTSSIKTTNGRMDLIAEKSLTNGKDSAIESGRLLTIETPSLINSGAIISKAGKSTINTDKLDNTAGYINATNLDINAENKIINKEGLISTNGNLVIKTNELDNRWSSDFSNHAQKYGVTDDKAGINAVDGSINIKANTFNNYIGEVKTNWTEKTLASGDIQMNINKNLYNSNGTISAFNNLKLNADIIDNGYHGLISADYNATINAKTALFNPYGTISSKNQTRVTAPMVYNSPDGKILGGEVIINTDNYY
;
A
#
# COMPACT_ATOMS: atom_id res chain seq x y z
N MET A 1 -38.82 -3.99 44.23
CA MET A 1 -39.48 -3.30 43.11
C MET A 1 -38.50 -3.27 41.95
N LYS A 2 -38.90 -3.80 40.80
CA LYS A 2 -38.09 -3.98 39.60
C LYS A 2 -37.79 -2.62 38.96
N GLN A 3 -36.53 -2.33 38.62
CA GLN A 3 -36.19 -1.28 37.67
C GLN A 3 -35.83 -1.94 36.33
N ASN A 4 -36.64 -1.65 35.32
CA ASN A 4 -36.47 -2.11 33.94
C ASN A 4 -35.36 -1.32 33.24
N ASN A 5 -34.33 -2.03 32.78
CA ASN A 5 -33.43 -1.53 31.73
C ASN A 5 -34.17 -1.58 30.39
N LYS A 6 -34.30 -0.43 29.71
CA LYS A 6 -34.66 -0.40 28.29
C LYS A 6 -33.36 -0.41 27.48
N GLU A 7 -33.11 -1.52 26.80
CA GLU A 7 -32.15 -1.61 25.71
C GLU A 7 -32.58 -0.71 24.55
N TYR A 8 -31.72 0.23 24.16
CA TYR A 8 -31.86 0.94 22.89
C TYR A 8 -31.18 0.12 21.79
N TYR A 9 -32.00 -0.57 20.99
CA TYR A 9 -31.56 -1.17 19.72
C TYR A 9 -31.27 -0.05 18.71
N ASN A 10 -29.99 0.19 18.42
CA ASN A 10 -29.59 1.03 17.30
C ASN A 10 -29.76 0.23 15.99
N HIS A 11 -30.76 0.60 15.19
CA HIS A 11 -30.87 0.13 13.81
C HIS A 11 -29.70 0.69 12.97
N PRO A 12 -29.03 -0.12 12.13
CA PRO A 12 -28.04 0.38 11.19
C PRO A 12 -28.76 1.20 10.12
N THR A 13 -28.57 2.52 10.14
CA THR A 13 -29.02 3.39 9.06
C THR A 13 -28.05 3.29 7.90
N LEU A 14 -28.48 2.65 6.81
CA LEU A 14 -27.75 2.57 5.55
C LEU A 14 -27.70 3.98 4.93
N LYS A 15 -26.65 4.76 5.21
CA LYS A 15 -26.38 6.01 4.47
C LYS A 15 -25.82 5.65 3.09
N LEU A 16 -26.71 5.51 2.10
CA LEU A 16 -26.33 5.54 0.69
C LEU A 16 -25.62 6.88 0.41
N LYS A 17 -24.31 6.83 0.12
CA LYS A 17 -23.61 7.97 -0.47
C LYS A 17 -24.15 8.17 -1.88
N PRO A 18 -24.50 9.41 -2.30
CA PRO A 18 -25.00 9.65 -3.64
C PRO A 18 -23.90 9.33 -4.66
N VAL A 19 -24.21 8.44 -5.61
CA VAL A 19 -23.45 8.27 -6.84
C VAL A 19 -23.58 9.58 -7.61
N PHE A 20 -22.53 10.40 -7.61
CA PHE A 20 -22.49 11.62 -8.43
C PHE A 20 -22.32 11.23 -9.91
N LEU A 21 -23.45 11.00 -10.57
CA LEU A 21 -23.52 10.96 -12.02
C LEU A 21 -23.44 12.39 -12.57
N GLY A 22 -22.25 12.98 -12.54
CA GLY A 22 -21.95 14.24 -13.21
C GLY A 22 -21.90 14.04 -14.72
N ILE A 23 -23.07 13.97 -15.37
CA ILE A 23 -23.19 14.12 -16.82
C ILE A 23 -23.35 15.62 -17.07
N SER A 24 -22.24 16.34 -17.23
CA SER A 24 -22.27 17.68 -17.82
C SER A 24 -22.26 17.53 -19.34
N ILE A 25 -23.39 17.09 -19.90
CA ILE A 25 -23.66 17.32 -21.31
C ILE A 25 -24.30 18.70 -21.41
N PHE A 26 -23.46 19.74 -21.52
CA PHE A 26 -23.93 20.97 -22.17
C PHE A 26 -23.97 20.68 -23.67
N LEU A 27 -25.07 20.08 -24.12
CA LEU A 27 -25.47 20.14 -25.52
C LEU A 27 -25.84 21.59 -25.81
N GLY A 28 -24.85 22.39 -26.18
CA GLY A 28 -25.10 23.57 -26.99
C GLY A 28 -25.87 23.11 -28.22
N THR A 29 -26.99 23.78 -28.51
CA THR A 29 -27.78 23.52 -29.70
C THR A 29 -26.88 23.49 -30.93
N ILE A 30 -26.85 22.36 -31.64
CA ILE A 30 -26.12 22.23 -32.89
C ILE A 30 -26.92 23.01 -33.93
N SER A 31 -26.71 24.32 -34.00
CA SER A 31 -27.12 25.06 -35.18
C SER A 31 -26.29 24.51 -36.33
N ILE A 32 -26.95 24.00 -37.36
CA ILE A 32 -26.34 23.45 -38.57
C ILE A 32 -25.80 24.64 -39.39
N ALA A 33 -24.80 25.32 -38.85
CA ALA A 33 -24.07 26.33 -39.60
C ALA A 33 -23.27 25.60 -40.69
N GLN A 34 -23.40 26.05 -41.93
CA GLN A 34 -22.53 25.59 -43.02
C GLN A 34 -21.08 25.82 -42.59
N ALA A 35 -20.25 24.77 -42.64
CA ALA A 35 -18.82 24.89 -42.36
C ALA A 35 -18.20 25.88 -43.35
N ASP A 36 -17.40 26.81 -42.84
CA ASP A 36 -16.85 27.91 -43.62
C ASP A 36 -15.50 28.37 -43.04
N ILE A 37 -14.58 28.78 -43.91
CA ILE A 37 -13.27 29.31 -43.56
C ILE A 37 -13.18 30.72 -44.13
N VAL A 38 -13.29 31.71 -43.25
CA VAL A 38 -13.36 33.13 -43.63
C VAL A 38 -12.13 33.84 -43.09
N ASN A 39 -11.13 34.02 -43.96
CA ASN A 39 -9.91 34.74 -43.63
C ASN A 39 -10.14 36.26 -43.60
N THR A 40 -9.45 36.97 -42.71
CA THR A 40 -9.59 38.43 -42.52
C THR A 40 -8.28 39.20 -42.69
N ASN A 41 -7.16 38.53 -42.98
CA ASN A 41 -5.84 39.16 -43.06
C ASN A 41 -5.03 38.82 -44.33
N GLY A 42 -5.71 38.35 -45.38
CA GLY A 42 -5.16 38.21 -46.74
C GLY A 42 -4.67 36.80 -47.14
N ALA A 43 -4.91 35.76 -46.35
CA ALA A 43 -4.70 34.39 -46.82
C ALA A 43 -5.79 34.00 -47.83
N GLY A 44 -5.38 33.41 -48.96
CA GLY A 44 -6.32 33.04 -50.03
C GLY A 44 -7.05 31.75 -49.68
N VAL A 45 -8.38 31.79 -49.59
CA VAL A 45 -9.21 30.59 -49.40
C VAL A 45 -9.85 30.23 -50.74
N ILE A 46 -9.58 29.01 -51.23
CA ILE A 46 -10.09 28.49 -52.50
C ILE A 46 -10.64 27.08 -52.29
N LYS A 47 -11.55 26.64 -53.16
CA LYS A 47 -12.12 25.28 -53.15
C LYS A 47 -11.49 24.46 -54.28
N ALA A 48 -11.01 23.27 -53.95
CA ALA A 48 -10.55 22.29 -54.93
C ALA A 48 -11.74 21.69 -55.70
N PRO A 49 -11.53 21.13 -56.90
CA PRO A 49 -12.60 20.50 -57.68
C PRO A 49 -13.33 19.37 -56.95
N ASN A 50 -12.65 18.66 -56.05
CA ASN A 50 -13.21 17.58 -55.24
C ASN A 50 -13.94 18.08 -53.96
N GLY A 51 -14.00 19.39 -53.75
CA GLY A 51 -14.70 20.06 -52.65
C GLY A 51 -13.86 20.38 -51.40
N ALA A 52 -12.63 19.87 -51.31
CA ALA A 52 -11.72 20.20 -50.20
C ALA A 52 -11.36 21.70 -50.22
N THR A 53 -11.21 22.30 -49.04
CA THR A 53 -10.75 23.71 -48.94
C THR A 53 -9.23 23.75 -49.03
N ILE A 54 -8.68 24.71 -49.77
CA ILE A 54 -7.24 25.01 -49.78
C ILE A 54 -7.07 26.44 -49.24
N VAL A 55 -6.18 26.60 -48.27
CA VAL A 55 -5.76 27.88 -47.73
C VAL A 55 -4.32 28.13 -48.17
N ASN A 56 -4.14 29.10 -49.06
CA ASN A 56 -2.84 29.67 -49.37
C ASN A 56 -2.41 30.55 -48.19
N ILE A 57 -1.66 29.95 -47.27
CA ILE A 57 -1.19 30.59 -46.04
C ILE A 57 -0.40 31.87 -46.35
N LYS A 58 -0.39 32.81 -45.41
CA LYS A 58 0.35 34.06 -45.52
C LYS A 58 1.86 33.81 -45.57
N THR A 59 2.61 34.74 -46.17
CA THR A 59 4.07 34.79 -46.09
C THR A 59 4.54 34.68 -44.63
N PRO A 60 5.45 33.74 -44.31
CA PRO A 60 5.98 33.59 -42.97
C PRO A 60 6.80 34.81 -42.53
N SER A 61 6.81 35.08 -41.22
CA SER A 61 7.75 36.02 -40.62
C SER A 61 9.21 35.51 -40.71
N ASN A 62 10.18 36.35 -40.34
CA ASN A 62 11.59 35.94 -40.25
C ASN A 62 11.82 34.77 -39.29
N ASN A 63 10.93 34.59 -38.32
CA ASN A 63 10.96 33.47 -37.36
C ASN A 63 10.18 32.24 -37.87
N GLY A 64 9.74 32.25 -39.13
CA GLY A 64 9.07 31.13 -39.79
C GLY A 64 7.59 30.97 -39.45
N VAL A 65 6.97 31.96 -38.80
CA VAL A 65 5.55 31.92 -38.41
C VAL A 65 4.67 32.52 -39.51
N SER A 66 3.83 31.71 -40.13
CA SER A 66 2.72 32.17 -40.98
C SER A 66 1.48 32.39 -40.10
N HIS A 67 1.13 33.65 -39.85
CA HIS A 67 -0.02 34.02 -39.01
C HIS A 67 -1.25 34.36 -39.85
N ASN A 68 -2.24 33.48 -39.79
CA ASN A 68 -3.48 33.54 -40.55
C ASN A 68 -4.63 33.82 -39.57
N ILE A 69 -5.36 34.91 -39.78
CA ILE A 69 -6.44 35.36 -38.90
C ILE A 69 -7.78 35.15 -39.61
N TYR A 70 -8.74 34.60 -38.88
CA TYR A 70 -10.06 34.24 -39.40
C TYR A 70 -11.17 34.83 -38.53
N SER A 71 -12.31 35.14 -39.14
CA SER A 71 -13.56 35.36 -38.39
C SER A 71 -14.29 34.04 -38.12
N LYS A 72 -13.99 33.00 -38.92
CA LYS A 72 -14.49 31.63 -38.78
C LYS A 72 -13.50 30.65 -39.42
N PHE A 73 -13.19 29.54 -38.75
CA PHE A 73 -12.32 28.49 -39.25
C PHE A 73 -12.96 27.14 -38.92
N ASP A 74 -13.95 26.74 -39.71
CA ASP A 74 -14.61 25.45 -39.59
C ASP A 74 -14.18 24.52 -40.72
N VAL A 75 -13.81 23.29 -40.38
CA VAL A 75 -13.36 22.27 -41.32
C VAL A 75 -14.51 21.29 -41.54
N ASP A 76 -14.90 21.08 -42.80
CA ASP A 76 -15.91 20.08 -43.16
C ASP A 76 -15.29 18.68 -43.31
N LYS A 77 -16.12 17.68 -43.64
CA LYS A 77 -15.68 16.28 -43.81
C LYS A 77 -14.71 16.06 -44.98
N LYS A 78 -14.62 16.99 -45.94
CA LYS A 78 -13.65 16.94 -47.04
C LYS A 78 -12.27 17.45 -46.60
N GLY A 79 -12.19 18.14 -45.46
CA GLY A 79 -10.96 18.62 -44.87
C GLY A 79 -10.45 19.93 -45.48
N VAL A 80 -9.30 20.37 -44.98
CA VAL A 80 -8.61 21.58 -45.44
C VAL A 80 -7.13 21.31 -45.67
N VAL A 81 -6.58 21.89 -46.73
CA VAL A 81 -5.16 21.89 -47.04
C VAL A 81 -4.58 23.27 -46.77
N LEU A 82 -3.62 23.34 -45.86
CA LEU A 82 -2.77 24.50 -45.62
C LEU A 82 -1.60 24.46 -46.60
N ASN A 83 -1.63 25.29 -47.64
CA ASN A 83 -0.66 25.23 -48.73
C ASN A 83 0.68 25.88 -48.33
N ASN A 84 1.62 25.08 -47.82
CA ASN A 84 2.99 25.49 -47.47
C ASN A 84 4.00 25.15 -48.58
N SER A 85 3.54 24.98 -49.83
CA SER A 85 4.37 24.54 -50.95
C SER A 85 4.79 25.68 -51.86
N LYS A 86 6.08 25.71 -52.24
CA LYS A 86 6.63 26.61 -53.28
C LYS A 86 6.50 26.06 -54.70
N ALA A 87 6.06 24.82 -54.85
CA ALA A 87 5.86 24.15 -56.13
C ALA A 87 4.46 23.52 -56.19
N ASP A 88 3.98 23.25 -57.42
CA ASP A 88 2.78 22.45 -57.62
C ASP A 88 2.97 21.08 -56.97
N ILE A 89 2.00 20.62 -56.19
CA ILE A 89 2.13 19.39 -55.40
C ILE A 89 0.82 18.63 -55.32
N ASN A 90 0.90 17.30 -55.26
CA ASN A 90 -0.24 16.45 -54.99
C ASN A 90 -0.44 16.28 -53.48
N THR A 91 -1.64 16.54 -53.01
CA THR A 91 -2.07 16.45 -51.61
C THR A 91 -3.04 15.29 -51.43
N GLN A 92 -3.16 14.79 -50.21
CA GLN A 92 -4.06 13.69 -49.87
C GLN A 92 -5.53 14.13 -49.94
N LEU A 93 -5.84 15.36 -49.52
CA LEU A 93 -7.22 15.85 -49.41
C LEU A 93 -7.70 16.57 -50.68
N ALA A 94 -6.86 17.37 -51.35
CA ALA A 94 -7.28 18.22 -52.47
C ALA A 94 -6.75 17.76 -53.85
N GLY A 95 -5.95 16.68 -53.91
CA GLY A 95 -5.28 16.27 -55.13
C GLY A 95 -4.19 17.25 -55.53
N ASN A 96 -3.98 17.45 -56.84
CA ASN A 96 -2.97 18.38 -57.35
C ASN A 96 -3.39 19.83 -57.11
N ILE A 97 -2.54 20.59 -56.41
CA ILE A 97 -2.72 22.01 -56.14
C ILE A 97 -1.53 22.81 -56.66
N LYS A 98 -1.78 24.07 -57.01
CA LYS A 98 -0.75 25.01 -57.44
C LYS A 98 0.13 25.46 -56.26
N ALA A 99 1.37 25.84 -56.57
CA ALA A 99 2.26 26.51 -55.63
C ALA A 99 1.58 27.70 -54.93
N ASN A 100 1.85 27.90 -53.64
CA ASN A 100 1.36 29.08 -52.91
C ASN A 100 2.19 30.32 -53.30
N SER A 101 1.58 31.22 -54.07
CA SER A 101 2.20 32.47 -54.53
C SER A 101 2.64 33.41 -53.41
N ASN A 102 2.14 33.23 -52.18
CA ASN A 102 2.54 34.01 -51.00
C ASN A 102 3.93 33.63 -50.47
N LEU A 103 4.48 32.47 -50.87
CA LEU A 103 5.73 31.91 -50.35
C LEU A 103 6.95 32.28 -51.21
N GLN A 104 7.09 33.56 -51.57
CA GLN A 104 8.18 34.04 -52.44
C GLN A 104 9.57 34.00 -51.78
N GLY A 105 9.62 33.80 -50.45
CA GLY A 105 10.86 33.63 -49.67
C GLY A 105 10.92 32.25 -49.01
N ASN A 106 10.77 32.22 -47.69
CA ASN A 106 10.82 31.01 -46.87
C ASN A 106 9.46 30.30 -46.79
N VAL A 107 9.49 28.98 -46.54
CA VAL A 107 8.32 28.19 -46.13
C VAL A 107 8.05 28.38 -44.64
N ALA A 108 6.81 28.17 -44.21
CA ALA A 108 6.45 28.26 -42.79
C ALA A 108 7.02 27.06 -42.02
N THR A 109 7.58 27.33 -40.84
CA THR A 109 7.88 26.32 -39.82
C THR A 109 6.74 26.20 -38.81
N VAL A 110 5.95 27.27 -38.65
CA VAL A 110 4.72 27.32 -37.85
C VAL A 110 3.61 27.96 -38.68
N ILE A 111 2.48 27.27 -38.81
CA ILE A 111 1.25 27.79 -39.40
C ILE A 111 0.25 28.04 -38.29
N LEU A 112 0.09 29.30 -37.92
CA LEU A 112 -0.82 29.75 -36.88
C LEU A 112 -2.15 30.16 -37.52
N ASN A 113 -3.23 29.47 -37.13
CA ASN A 113 -4.59 29.76 -37.52
C ASN A 113 -5.37 30.30 -36.31
N GLU A 114 -5.55 31.61 -36.24
CA GLU A 114 -6.20 32.28 -35.12
C GLU A 114 -7.60 32.75 -35.52
N VAL A 115 -8.61 32.33 -34.76
CA VAL A 115 -9.99 32.83 -34.92
C VAL A 115 -10.20 33.98 -33.95
N ASN A 116 -10.39 35.17 -34.49
CA ASN A 116 -10.69 36.38 -33.72
C ASN A 116 -12.17 36.74 -33.85
N SER A 117 -13.04 35.90 -33.29
CA SER A 117 -14.47 36.14 -33.19
C SER A 117 -15.02 35.48 -31.93
N ASN A 118 -16.32 35.66 -31.67
CA ASN A 118 -17.01 34.99 -30.57
C ASN A 118 -17.54 33.60 -30.96
N LYS A 119 -17.30 33.12 -32.18
CA LYS A 119 -17.80 31.82 -32.67
C LYS A 119 -16.77 30.72 -32.41
N ALA A 120 -17.21 29.63 -31.80
CA ALA A 120 -16.39 28.44 -31.62
C ALA A 120 -16.07 27.78 -32.98
N THR A 121 -14.94 27.07 -33.03
CA THR A 121 -14.49 26.33 -34.23
C THR A 121 -15.04 24.90 -34.21
N GLN A 122 -15.53 24.44 -35.35
CA GLN A 122 -15.89 23.04 -35.59
C GLN A 122 -14.94 22.39 -36.60
N LEU A 123 -14.23 21.34 -36.18
CA LEU A 123 -13.34 20.54 -37.01
C LEU A 123 -13.99 19.19 -37.28
N ASN A 124 -14.55 18.99 -38.48
CA ASN A 124 -15.24 17.78 -38.88
C ASN A 124 -14.46 16.93 -39.92
N GLY A 125 -13.16 17.23 -40.11
CA GLY A 125 -12.29 16.56 -41.07
C GLY A 125 -10.82 16.89 -40.85
N MET A 126 -9.95 16.37 -41.73
CA MET A 126 -8.50 16.47 -41.59
C MET A 126 -7.96 17.85 -42.01
N ILE A 127 -6.87 18.28 -41.37
CA ILE A 127 -6.06 19.45 -41.72
C ILE A 127 -4.73 18.94 -42.27
N GLU A 128 -4.46 19.15 -43.55
CA GLU A 128 -3.23 18.72 -44.21
C GLU A 128 -2.30 19.91 -44.45
N VAL A 129 -1.00 19.75 -44.22
CA VAL A 129 0.02 20.70 -44.71
C VAL A 129 0.55 20.23 -46.06
N ALA A 130 0.38 21.01 -47.12
CA ALA A 130 0.98 20.69 -48.42
C ALA A 130 2.42 21.19 -48.49
N GLY A 131 3.31 20.37 -49.05
CA GLY A 131 4.73 20.70 -49.19
C GLY A 131 5.51 20.42 -47.90
N ASN A 132 6.33 21.38 -47.48
CA ASN A 132 7.14 21.24 -46.28
C ASN A 132 6.27 21.12 -45.04
N SER A 133 6.53 20.09 -44.23
CA SER A 133 5.85 19.90 -42.95
C SER A 133 6.12 21.07 -41.99
N ALA A 134 5.12 21.41 -41.18
CA ALA A 134 5.18 22.51 -40.24
C ALA A 134 4.44 22.16 -38.94
N GLN A 135 4.68 22.93 -37.88
CA GLN A 135 3.76 22.95 -36.75
C GLN A 135 2.46 23.63 -37.17
N VAL A 136 1.31 23.09 -36.80
CA VAL A 136 0.01 23.73 -37.03
C VAL A 136 -0.65 24.05 -35.70
N ILE A 137 -1.06 25.30 -35.52
CA ILE A 137 -1.78 25.77 -34.33
C ILE A 137 -3.15 26.26 -34.78
N VAL A 138 -4.21 25.76 -34.16
CA VAL A 138 -5.58 26.28 -34.30
C VAL A 138 -5.98 26.91 -32.96
N ALA A 139 -6.07 28.24 -32.93
CA ALA A 139 -6.33 29.02 -31.73
C ALA A 139 -7.72 29.68 -31.81
N ASN A 140 -8.61 29.33 -30.88
CA ASN A 140 -9.92 29.95 -30.76
C ASN A 140 -10.41 30.00 -29.30
N ALA A 141 -10.39 31.20 -28.71
CA ALA A 141 -10.79 31.42 -27.32
C ALA A 141 -12.28 31.15 -27.02
N SER A 142 -13.13 31.05 -28.04
CA SER A 142 -14.53 30.65 -27.90
C SER A 142 -14.73 29.13 -27.77
N GLY A 143 -13.70 28.33 -28.03
CA GLY A 143 -13.75 26.86 -27.95
C GLY A 143 -13.55 26.18 -29.29
N ILE A 144 -13.20 24.89 -29.23
CA ILE A 144 -12.95 24.04 -30.40
C ILE A 144 -13.65 22.69 -30.19
N THR A 145 -14.45 22.26 -31.16
CA THR A 145 -15.00 20.90 -31.20
C THR A 145 -14.36 20.15 -32.35
N CYS A 146 -13.76 18.99 -32.06
CA CYS A 146 -13.20 18.07 -33.04
C CYS A 146 -14.08 16.82 -33.12
N ASN A 147 -14.56 16.53 -34.33
CA ASN A 147 -15.40 15.40 -34.63
C ASN A 147 -14.87 14.69 -35.88
N ASN A 148 -14.14 13.59 -35.70
CA ASN A 148 -13.43 12.91 -36.78
C ASN A 148 -12.45 13.86 -37.50
N CYS A 149 -11.72 14.64 -36.71
CA CYS A 149 -10.69 15.56 -37.20
C CYS A 149 -9.29 14.97 -37.02
N GLY A 150 -8.28 15.68 -37.52
CA GLY A 150 -6.91 15.25 -37.39
C GLY A 150 -5.95 16.09 -38.21
N PHE A 151 -4.69 15.70 -38.21
CA PHE A 151 -3.62 16.39 -38.93
C PHE A 151 -2.84 15.45 -39.83
N ILE A 152 -2.39 15.97 -40.97
CA ILE A 152 -1.58 15.26 -41.96
C ILE A 152 -0.36 16.11 -42.29
N ASN A 153 0.82 15.48 -42.32
CA ASN A 153 2.10 16.13 -42.65
C ASN A 153 2.48 17.29 -41.70
N THR A 154 2.19 17.13 -40.41
CA THR A 154 2.56 18.10 -39.37
C THR A 154 3.71 17.59 -38.52
N ASN A 155 4.62 18.47 -38.10
CA ASN A 155 5.67 18.12 -37.12
C ASN A 155 5.16 18.20 -35.67
N ARG A 156 4.10 18.99 -35.46
CA ARG A 156 3.38 19.14 -34.19
C ARG A 156 2.01 19.75 -34.49
N ALA A 157 0.98 19.30 -33.79
CA ALA A 157 -0.35 19.86 -33.87
C ALA A 157 -0.75 20.49 -32.53
N THR A 158 -1.38 21.66 -32.54
CA THR A 158 -1.86 22.30 -31.32
C THR A 158 -3.29 22.79 -31.53
N LEU A 159 -4.22 22.30 -30.72
CA LEU A 159 -5.54 22.91 -30.57
C LEU A 159 -5.53 23.73 -29.27
N THR A 160 -5.90 25.00 -29.34
CA THR A 160 -5.89 25.86 -28.15
C THR A 160 -7.06 26.82 -28.07
N THR A 161 -7.53 27.08 -26.85
CA THR A 161 -8.43 28.21 -26.55
C THR A 161 -7.67 29.42 -25.99
N GLY A 162 -6.33 29.35 -26.01
CA GLY A 162 -5.47 30.43 -25.58
C GLY A 162 -5.41 31.56 -26.60
N LYS A 163 -5.34 32.78 -26.09
CA LYS A 163 -5.06 33.97 -26.90
C LYS A 163 -3.56 34.02 -27.21
N ILE A 164 -3.23 34.30 -28.47
CA ILE A 164 -1.83 34.45 -28.89
C ILE A 164 -1.31 35.81 -28.44
N THR A 165 -0.18 35.80 -27.71
CA THR A 165 0.46 37.02 -27.19
C THR A 165 1.89 37.11 -27.71
N PRO A 166 2.20 38.07 -28.59
CA PRO A 166 3.55 38.27 -29.12
C PRO A 166 4.57 38.57 -28.01
N GLN A 167 5.82 38.18 -28.25
CA GLN A 167 6.96 38.40 -27.37
C GLN A 167 8.00 39.30 -28.05
N LEU A 168 8.84 39.98 -27.25
CA LEU A 168 9.86 40.92 -27.73
C LEU A 168 10.91 40.28 -28.64
N ASN A 169 11.19 38.99 -28.48
CA ASN A 169 12.10 38.21 -29.32
C ASN A 169 11.48 37.79 -30.67
N GLY A 170 10.26 38.23 -30.97
CA GLY A 170 9.52 37.86 -32.17
C GLY A 170 8.87 36.47 -32.12
N ASP A 171 8.85 35.82 -30.95
CA ASP A 171 8.06 34.61 -30.71
C ASP A 171 6.67 34.95 -30.11
N PHE A 172 5.90 33.96 -29.66
CA PHE A 172 4.64 34.20 -28.95
C PHE A 172 4.39 33.19 -27.81
N THR A 173 3.56 33.59 -26.86
CA THR A 173 2.98 32.70 -25.85
C THR A 173 1.50 32.47 -26.12
N ILE A 174 1.00 31.34 -25.61
CA ILE A 174 -0.39 30.92 -25.65
C ILE A 174 -0.96 31.15 -24.26
N ASN A 175 -1.85 32.14 -24.13
CA ASN A 175 -2.42 32.53 -22.84
C ASN A 175 -3.85 31.99 -22.73
N VAL A 176 -4.02 30.90 -22.00
CA VAL A 176 -5.30 30.21 -21.78
C VAL A 176 -5.99 30.81 -20.56
N ASP A 177 -7.25 31.22 -20.74
CA ASP A 177 -8.08 31.78 -19.65
C ASP A 177 -9.50 31.20 -19.61
N LYS A 178 -10.08 30.91 -20.78
CA LYS A 178 -11.43 30.38 -20.95
C LYS A 178 -11.51 29.41 -22.12
N GLY A 179 -12.69 28.85 -22.36
CA GLY A 179 -13.00 28.01 -23.51
C GLY A 179 -12.70 26.53 -23.28
N GLN A 180 -13.51 25.67 -23.89
CA GLN A 180 -13.39 24.22 -23.82
C GLN A 180 -12.93 23.66 -25.17
N ILE A 181 -12.15 22.59 -25.12
CA ILE A 181 -11.91 21.72 -26.27
C ILE A 181 -12.63 20.40 -26.07
N VAL A 182 -13.38 19.96 -27.08
CA VAL A 182 -14.13 18.70 -27.05
C VAL A 182 -13.70 17.81 -28.21
N ILE A 183 -13.28 16.58 -27.91
CA ILE A 183 -13.05 15.52 -28.90
C ILE A 183 -14.26 14.57 -28.83
N THR A 184 -15.14 14.59 -29.83
CA THR A 184 -16.41 13.85 -29.76
C THR A 184 -16.30 12.40 -30.23
N ASP A 185 -15.80 12.16 -31.44
CA ASP A 185 -15.80 10.82 -32.07
C ASP A 185 -14.37 10.27 -32.27
N LYS A 186 -13.59 10.92 -33.14
CA LYS A 186 -12.19 10.56 -33.38
C LYS A 186 -11.30 11.79 -33.57
N PHE A 187 -10.08 11.70 -33.06
CA PHE A 187 -8.94 12.54 -33.41
C PHE A 187 -7.80 11.64 -33.89
N ASN A 188 -7.11 12.01 -34.98
CA ASN A 188 -5.96 11.27 -35.50
C ASN A 188 -4.83 12.21 -35.94
N SER A 189 -3.62 11.95 -35.46
CA SER A 189 -2.40 12.59 -35.94
C SER A 189 -1.24 11.60 -35.88
N ASN A 190 -0.22 11.77 -36.72
CA ASN A 190 1.06 11.06 -36.61
C ASN A 190 2.14 12.08 -36.21
N SER A 191 1.83 12.91 -35.23
CA SER A 191 2.72 13.93 -34.71
C SER A 191 2.38 14.24 -33.25
N PRO A 192 3.34 14.74 -32.46
CA PRO A 192 3.05 15.28 -31.14
C PRO A 192 1.89 16.27 -31.19
N THR A 193 0.93 16.11 -30.28
CA THR A 193 -0.31 16.87 -30.27
C THR A 193 -0.57 17.51 -28.91
N ASP A 194 -0.78 18.82 -28.92
CA ASP A 194 -1.09 19.63 -27.75
C ASP A 194 -2.59 20.01 -27.73
N ILE A 195 -3.25 19.83 -26.59
CA ILE A 195 -4.59 20.36 -26.28
C ILE A 195 -4.43 21.34 -25.12
N LEU A 196 -4.54 22.63 -25.41
CA LEU A 196 -4.24 23.71 -24.46
C LEU A 196 -5.49 24.56 -24.23
N ALA A 197 -6.25 24.31 -23.16
CA ALA A 197 -7.58 24.90 -22.98
C ALA A 197 -7.94 25.16 -21.51
N LYS A 198 -9.03 25.88 -21.22
CA LYS A 198 -9.49 25.99 -19.82
C LYS A 198 -9.98 24.65 -19.31
N THR A 199 -10.72 23.91 -20.13
CA THR A 199 -11.13 22.51 -19.91
C THR A 199 -11.03 21.68 -21.19
N ALA A 200 -10.89 20.37 -21.02
CA ALA A 200 -10.91 19.41 -22.12
C ALA A 200 -11.90 18.27 -21.82
N ALA A 201 -12.70 17.90 -22.83
CA ALA A 201 -13.57 16.72 -22.78
C ALA A 201 -13.21 15.77 -23.92
N ILE A 202 -12.84 14.53 -23.58
CA ILE A 202 -12.43 13.48 -24.51
C ILE A 202 -13.54 12.42 -24.53
N SER A 203 -14.52 12.62 -25.39
CA SER A 203 -15.65 11.69 -25.56
C SER A 203 -15.37 10.60 -26.59
N GLY A 204 -14.44 10.85 -27.50
CA GLY A 204 -14.01 9.94 -28.57
C GLY A 204 -12.58 9.44 -28.43
N LYS A 205 -12.10 8.67 -29.43
CA LYS A 205 -10.72 8.15 -29.45
C LYS A 205 -9.75 9.20 -30.00
N MET A 206 -8.70 9.51 -29.26
CA MET A 206 -7.60 10.38 -29.67
C MET A 206 -6.34 9.54 -29.88
N ASN A 207 -5.80 9.54 -31.10
CA ASN A 207 -4.55 8.87 -31.44
C ASN A 207 -3.54 9.92 -31.93
N ALA A 208 -2.33 9.90 -31.37
CA ALA A 208 -1.19 10.73 -31.77
C ALA A 208 0.12 10.06 -31.35
N ASP A 209 1.26 10.48 -31.89
CA ASP A 209 2.58 9.99 -31.43
C ASP A 209 2.81 10.37 -29.96
N GLU A 210 2.48 11.62 -29.61
CA GLU A 210 2.45 12.12 -28.23
C GLU A 210 1.17 12.92 -28.00
N ILE A 211 0.59 12.82 -26.81
CA ILE A 211 -0.55 13.62 -26.37
C ILE A 211 -0.15 14.44 -25.14
N ASN A 212 -0.27 15.76 -25.25
CA ASN A 212 -0.02 16.70 -24.14
C ASN A 212 -1.28 17.57 -23.92
N ILE A 213 -1.96 17.38 -22.80
CA ILE A 213 -3.15 18.14 -22.43
C ILE A 213 -2.82 19.00 -21.22
N ILE A 214 -2.96 20.32 -21.36
CA ILE A 214 -2.75 21.28 -20.28
C ILE A 214 -4.02 22.10 -20.10
N THR A 215 -4.59 22.03 -18.90
CA THR A 215 -5.86 22.69 -18.54
C THR A 215 -5.71 23.65 -17.38
N GLY A 216 -6.65 24.60 -17.26
CA GLY A 216 -6.60 25.70 -16.30
C GLY A 216 -6.28 27.06 -16.94
N THR A 217 -5.95 28.06 -16.12
CA THR A 217 -5.51 29.38 -16.61
C THR A 217 -3.98 29.40 -16.64
N ASN A 218 -3.41 29.42 -17.84
CA ASN A 218 -1.99 29.13 -18.07
C ASN A 218 -1.38 30.05 -19.12
N VAL A 219 -0.08 30.31 -18.97
CA VAL A 219 0.80 30.87 -20.00
C VAL A 219 1.71 29.74 -20.46
N ILE A 220 1.65 29.43 -21.74
CA ILE A 220 2.28 28.25 -22.34
C ILE A 220 3.13 28.72 -23.53
N SER A 221 4.29 28.11 -23.73
CA SER A 221 5.11 28.38 -24.93
C SER A 221 4.43 27.82 -26.19
N LYS A 222 4.87 28.28 -27.37
CA LYS A 222 4.42 27.68 -28.65
C LYS A 222 4.69 26.17 -28.77
N ASN A 223 5.62 25.62 -27.99
CA ASN A 223 6.00 24.20 -28.03
C ASN A 223 5.26 23.36 -26.98
N GLY A 224 4.22 23.90 -26.33
CA GLY A 224 3.42 23.17 -25.35
C GLY A 224 4.03 23.08 -23.94
N GLN A 225 5.09 23.85 -23.64
CA GLN A 225 5.68 23.90 -22.30
C GLN A 225 4.95 24.92 -21.41
N LEU A 226 4.53 24.49 -20.22
CA LEU A 226 3.92 25.36 -19.22
C LEU A 226 4.96 26.33 -18.64
N ILE A 227 4.76 27.64 -18.82
CA ILE A 227 5.66 28.70 -18.33
C ILE A 227 5.18 29.23 -16.97
N LYS A 228 3.88 29.50 -16.87
CA LYS A 228 3.25 30.04 -15.66
C LYS A 228 1.80 29.57 -15.58
N SER A 229 1.32 29.31 -14.38
CA SER A 229 -0.10 29.09 -14.09
C SER A 229 -0.64 30.19 -13.21
N ALA A 230 -1.88 30.62 -13.44
CA ALA A 230 -2.60 31.52 -12.55
C ALA A 230 -3.66 30.71 -11.79
N SER A 231 -3.58 30.73 -10.45
CA SER A 231 -4.62 30.20 -9.59
C SER A 231 -5.77 31.21 -9.49
N SER A 232 -6.75 31.12 -10.40
CA SER A 232 -7.95 31.98 -10.34
C SER A 232 -8.86 31.53 -9.19
N ASN A 233 -9.21 32.43 -8.26
CA ASN A 233 -10.12 32.19 -7.13
C ASN A 233 -11.61 32.16 -7.52
N THR A 234 -11.94 32.41 -8.78
CA THR A 234 -13.33 32.52 -9.25
C THR A 234 -13.53 31.66 -10.49
N ASN A 235 -14.51 30.75 -10.44
CA ASN A 235 -14.92 29.85 -11.52
C ASN A 235 -13.87 28.80 -11.97
N THR A 236 -13.31 28.01 -11.05
CA THR A 236 -12.61 26.77 -11.44
C THR A 236 -13.62 25.64 -11.69
N PRO A 237 -13.57 24.97 -12.85
CA PRO A 237 -14.37 23.78 -13.11
C PRO A 237 -14.00 22.66 -12.13
N ASN A 238 -15.00 21.93 -11.61
CA ASN A 238 -14.75 20.78 -10.76
C ASN A 238 -13.96 19.67 -11.49
N ILE A 239 -14.14 19.55 -12.81
CA ILE A 239 -13.42 18.61 -13.67
C ILE A 239 -12.77 19.41 -14.80
N ALA A 240 -11.45 19.41 -14.85
CA ALA A 240 -10.64 20.09 -15.86
C ALA A 240 -10.44 19.23 -17.11
N ILE A 241 -10.23 17.92 -16.92
CA ILE A 241 -10.09 16.93 -18.00
C ILE A 241 -11.07 15.80 -17.71
N ASP A 242 -12.05 15.60 -18.61
CA ASP A 242 -13.03 14.52 -18.51
C ASP A 242 -12.90 13.56 -19.70
N ILE A 243 -12.53 12.31 -19.44
CA ILE A 243 -12.49 11.25 -20.43
C ILE A 243 -13.73 10.37 -20.25
N SER A 244 -14.57 10.30 -21.28
CA SER A 244 -15.81 9.53 -21.23
C SER A 244 -15.57 8.02 -21.35
N ALA A 245 -16.59 7.20 -21.05
CA ALA A 245 -16.51 5.75 -21.18
C ALA A 245 -16.28 5.22 -22.61
N LEU A 246 -16.68 6.02 -23.62
CA LEU A 246 -16.44 5.76 -25.05
C LEU A 246 -15.14 6.41 -25.55
N GLY A 247 -14.57 7.30 -24.73
CA GLY A 247 -13.36 8.04 -25.05
C GLY A 247 -12.10 7.21 -24.81
N GLY A 248 -10.98 7.74 -25.30
CA GLY A 248 -9.66 7.24 -24.93
C GLY A 248 -8.54 8.00 -25.61
N MET A 249 -7.34 7.85 -25.06
CA MET A 249 -6.11 8.47 -25.55
C MET A 249 -5.06 7.37 -25.76
N TYR A 250 -4.43 7.36 -26.92
CA TYR A 250 -3.48 6.35 -27.35
C TYR A 250 -2.28 7.03 -28.01
N ALA A 251 -1.10 6.90 -27.40
CA ALA A 251 0.14 7.53 -27.87
C ALA A 251 1.37 6.84 -27.27
N ASP A 252 2.57 7.08 -27.81
CA ASP A 252 3.81 6.59 -27.17
C ASP A 252 4.09 7.33 -25.86
N LYS A 253 3.64 8.59 -25.78
CA LYS A 253 3.73 9.44 -24.58
C LYS A 253 2.41 10.14 -24.30
N ILE A 254 1.96 10.13 -23.04
CA ILE A 254 0.79 10.90 -22.62
C ILE A 254 1.13 11.76 -21.41
N THR A 255 0.85 13.05 -21.51
CA THR A 255 0.96 14.03 -20.42
C THR A 255 -0.38 14.73 -20.20
N LEU A 256 -0.90 14.68 -18.97
CA LEU A 256 -2.09 15.41 -18.54
C LEU A 256 -1.74 16.34 -17.38
N ILE A 257 -2.03 17.63 -17.51
CA ILE A 257 -1.79 18.63 -16.49
C ILE A 257 -3.07 19.43 -16.22
N SER A 258 -3.53 19.44 -14.98
CA SER A 258 -4.60 20.31 -14.49
C SER A 258 -4.04 21.28 -13.45
N THR A 259 -4.05 22.57 -13.76
CA THR A 259 -3.44 23.60 -12.89
C THR A 259 -4.46 24.39 -12.07
N GLY A 260 -5.75 24.24 -12.38
CA GLY A 260 -6.83 24.93 -11.66
C GLY A 260 -7.00 24.42 -10.23
N ASN A 261 -7.33 25.31 -9.30
CA ASN A 261 -7.56 24.94 -7.91
C ASN A 261 -8.75 23.96 -7.80
N ASN A 262 -8.53 22.82 -7.13
CA ASN A 262 -9.48 21.71 -7.01
C ASN A 262 -10.06 21.23 -8.35
N SER A 263 -9.33 21.44 -9.45
CA SER A 263 -9.77 21.04 -10.78
C SER A 263 -9.34 19.60 -11.04
N ALA A 264 -10.29 18.68 -10.96
CA ALA A 264 -10.03 17.25 -11.02
C ALA A 264 -9.78 16.73 -12.46
N ILE A 265 -9.16 15.55 -12.54
CA ILE A 265 -9.09 14.73 -13.75
C ILE A 265 -10.00 13.52 -13.55
N SER A 266 -10.92 13.26 -14.49
CA SER A 266 -11.86 12.13 -14.46
C SER A 266 -11.62 11.23 -15.65
N ASN A 267 -11.22 9.97 -15.40
CA ASN A 267 -11.03 8.96 -16.42
C ASN A 267 -12.09 7.85 -16.33
N LYS A 268 -13.03 7.83 -17.28
CA LYS A 268 -13.97 6.72 -17.47
C LYS A 268 -13.61 5.85 -18.68
N GLY A 269 -12.61 6.25 -19.47
CA GLY A 269 -12.18 5.64 -20.73
C GLY A 269 -10.87 4.86 -20.61
N ILE A 270 -10.07 4.84 -21.69
CA ILE A 270 -8.75 4.21 -21.71
C ILE A 270 -7.71 5.28 -22.00
N ILE A 271 -6.69 5.37 -21.14
CA ILE A 271 -5.47 6.15 -21.37
C ILE A 271 -4.35 5.13 -21.52
N SER A 272 -3.76 5.05 -22.72
CA SER A 272 -2.73 4.06 -23.04
C SER A 272 -1.50 4.72 -23.63
N ALA A 273 -0.43 4.76 -22.83
CA ALA A 273 0.87 5.27 -23.25
C ALA A 273 1.82 4.12 -23.67
N GLY A 274 2.75 4.41 -24.57
CA GLY A 274 3.78 3.48 -25.01
C GLY A 274 5.05 3.58 -24.18
N ASP A 275 6.19 3.60 -24.88
CA ASP A 275 7.53 3.48 -24.32
C ASP A 275 8.02 4.74 -23.57
N ASP A 276 7.42 5.91 -23.84
CA ASP A 276 7.77 7.18 -23.20
C ASP A 276 6.90 7.49 -21.96
N GLY A 277 5.97 6.58 -21.64
CA GLY A 277 5.26 6.57 -20.36
C GLY A 277 4.08 7.53 -20.25
N LEU A 278 3.44 7.46 -19.09
CA LEU A 278 2.28 8.27 -18.72
C LEU A 278 2.65 9.22 -17.57
N ARG A 279 2.36 10.51 -17.75
CA ARG A 279 2.47 11.52 -16.69
C ARG A 279 1.15 12.23 -16.46
N ILE A 280 0.68 12.25 -15.21
CA ILE A 280 -0.52 12.97 -14.80
C ILE A 280 -0.17 13.87 -13.63
N ALA A 281 -0.46 15.16 -13.74
CA ALA A 281 -0.29 16.13 -12.66
C ALA A 281 -1.60 16.92 -12.48
N SER A 282 -2.13 16.93 -11.26
CA SER A 282 -3.41 17.56 -10.97
C SER A 282 -3.33 18.37 -9.67
N ASN A 283 -3.79 19.62 -9.73
CA ASN A 283 -4.03 20.48 -8.56
C ASN A 283 -5.39 20.21 -7.88
N GLY A 284 -5.89 19.00 -8.03
CA GLY A 284 -7.18 18.50 -7.57
C GLY A 284 -7.20 16.97 -7.65
N ASN A 285 -8.35 16.36 -7.36
CA ASN A 285 -8.47 14.90 -7.35
C ASN A 285 -8.26 14.26 -8.73
N ILE A 286 -7.83 13.01 -8.72
CA ILE A 286 -7.81 12.16 -9.91
C ILE A 286 -8.76 10.99 -9.66
N PHE A 287 -9.78 10.87 -10.50
CA PHE A 287 -10.74 9.78 -10.46
C PHE A 287 -10.47 8.81 -11.61
N ASN A 288 -10.17 7.56 -11.30
CA ASN A 288 -9.98 6.49 -12.28
C ASN A 288 -11.08 5.43 -12.14
N TYR A 289 -11.94 5.36 -13.15
CA TYR A 289 -13.02 4.37 -13.23
C TYR A 289 -12.73 3.26 -14.24
N LYS A 290 -11.69 3.40 -15.06
CA LYS A 290 -11.33 2.42 -16.09
C LYS A 290 -9.80 2.34 -16.23
N THR A 291 -9.20 2.48 -17.40
CA THR A 291 -7.78 2.11 -17.58
C THR A 291 -6.89 3.31 -17.77
N MET A 292 -5.79 3.34 -17.01
CA MET A 292 -4.59 4.11 -17.26
C MET A 292 -3.43 3.13 -17.33
N ASP A 293 -2.83 2.93 -18.51
CA ASP A 293 -1.68 2.05 -18.66
C ASP A 293 -0.54 2.69 -19.46
N ALA A 294 0.67 2.23 -19.21
CA ALA A 294 1.86 2.56 -19.98
C ALA A 294 2.70 1.30 -20.22
N ILE A 295 3.45 1.24 -21.34
CA ILE A 295 4.52 0.23 -21.47
C ILE A 295 5.62 0.53 -20.44
N SER A 296 6.02 1.80 -20.34
CA SER A 296 7.04 2.31 -19.42
C SER A 296 6.43 2.87 -18.13
N ASP A 297 7.05 3.87 -17.52
CA ASP A 297 6.66 4.44 -16.23
C ASP A 297 5.27 5.08 -16.25
N VAL A 298 4.57 4.96 -15.12
CA VAL A 298 3.38 5.77 -14.81
C VAL A 298 3.69 6.69 -13.63
N ASN A 299 3.69 8.00 -13.88
CA ASN A 299 3.99 9.03 -12.89
C ASN A 299 2.73 9.86 -12.63
N ILE A 300 2.21 9.82 -11.40
CA ILE A 300 0.98 10.51 -11.01
C ILE A 300 1.26 11.45 -9.83
N THR A 301 0.82 12.70 -9.96
CA THR A 301 0.87 13.70 -8.89
C THR A 301 -0.51 14.31 -8.70
N ALA A 302 -1.06 14.22 -7.49
CA ALA A 302 -2.33 14.83 -7.09
C ALA A 302 -2.10 15.64 -5.81
N THR A 303 -1.75 16.92 -5.96
CA THR A 303 -1.37 17.78 -4.84
C THR A 303 -2.23 19.03 -4.84
N SER A 304 -2.82 19.39 -3.71
CA SER A 304 -3.50 20.67 -3.58
C SER A 304 -2.52 21.83 -3.81
N ASN A 305 -3.03 22.96 -4.29
CA ASN A 305 -2.20 24.15 -4.40
C ASN A 305 -1.84 24.63 -2.98
N PRO A 306 -0.54 24.80 -2.63
CA PRO A 306 -0.11 25.20 -1.28
C PRO A 306 -0.77 26.50 -0.78
N ALA A 307 -1.13 27.41 -1.68
CA ALA A 307 -1.82 28.65 -1.35
C ALA A 307 -3.28 28.44 -0.88
N TYR A 308 -3.84 27.23 -0.99
CA TYR A 308 -5.25 26.92 -0.77
C TYR A 308 -5.49 25.53 -0.12
N ALA A 309 -4.55 25.05 0.70
CA ALA A 309 -4.47 23.68 1.25
C ALA A 309 -5.57 23.26 2.26
N HIS A 310 -6.80 23.76 2.12
CA HIS A 310 -7.93 23.39 2.98
C HIS A 310 -8.59 22.05 2.61
N ASN A 311 -8.35 21.54 1.39
CA ASN A 311 -8.78 20.20 0.95
C ASN A 311 -7.59 19.51 0.29
N LEU A 312 -7.11 18.42 0.90
CA LEU A 312 -6.05 17.61 0.32
C LEU A 312 -6.57 16.95 -0.97
N SER A 313 -5.72 16.89 -2.00
CA SER A 313 -6.06 16.21 -3.25
C SER A 313 -5.69 14.75 -3.15
N GLY A 314 -6.41 13.89 -3.85
CA GLY A 314 -6.15 12.45 -3.80
C GLY A 314 -6.48 11.73 -5.10
N ILE A 315 -6.30 10.43 -5.05
CA ILE A 315 -6.59 9.50 -6.14
C ILE A 315 -7.68 8.55 -5.67
N GLU A 316 -8.77 8.46 -6.41
CA GLU A 316 -9.77 7.40 -6.23
C GLU A 316 -9.71 6.47 -7.43
N ASN A 317 -9.46 5.18 -7.17
CA ASN A 317 -9.33 4.16 -8.18
C ASN A 317 -10.36 3.05 -7.98
N THR A 318 -11.16 2.82 -9.00
CA THR A 318 -12.03 1.63 -9.17
C THR A 318 -11.69 0.86 -10.45
N GLY A 319 -10.79 1.42 -11.28
CA GLY A 319 -10.29 0.80 -12.49
C GLY A 319 -8.84 0.30 -12.35
N ALA A 320 -8.08 0.34 -13.43
CA ALA A 320 -6.69 -0.11 -13.50
C ALA A 320 -5.71 1.05 -13.73
N ILE A 321 -4.64 1.12 -12.93
CA ILE A 321 -3.45 1.93 -13.13
C ILE A 321 -2.26 0.97 -13.29
N LYS A 322 -1.63 0.90 -14.47
CA LYS A 322 -0.67 -0.16 -14.80
C LYS A 322 0.59 0.33 -15.50
N SER A 323 1.75 -0.12 -15.04
CA SER A 323 2.99 -0.09 -15.83
C SER A 323 3.34 -1.52 -16.26
N LYS A 324 3.45 -1.77 -17.57
CA LYS A 324 3.64 -3.13 -18.11
C LYS A 324 5.06 -3.63 -17.93
N ASN A 325 6.07 -2.75 -18.06
CA ASN A 325 7.48 -3.15 -17.99
C ASN A 325 8.29 -2.37 -16.95
N SER A 326 7.74 -1.33 -16.33
CA SER A 326 8.51 -0.39 -15.49
C SER A 326 7.82 -0.08 -14.16
N ASP A 327 8.09 1.12 -13.63
CA ASP A 327 7.70 1.56 -12.30
C ASP A 327 6.36 2.33 -12.30
N ILE A 328 5.73 2.41 -11.13
CA ILE A 328 4.68 3.38 -10.84
C ILE A 328 5.16 4.30 -9.71
N ASN A 329 5.10 5.61 -9.94
CA ASN A 329 5.39 6.62 -8.93
C ASN A 329 4.14 7.47 -8.68
N ILE A 330 3.65 7.48 -7.45
CA ILE A 330 2.48 8.26 -7.02
C ILE A 330 2.88 9.19 -5.89
N ASN A 331 2.58 10.47 -6.05
CA ASN A 331 2.76 11.48 -5.02
C ASN A 331 1.45 12.27 -4.82
N THR A 332 0.94 12.28 -3.59
CA THR A 332 -0.28 13.02 -3.26
C THR A 332 -0.20 13.60 -1.85
N ASP A 333 -0.75 14.78 -1.65
CA ASP A 333 -0.81 15.38 -0.32
C ASP A 333 -2.01 14.88 0.50
N GLY A 334 -2.96 14.19 -0.14
CA GLY A 334 -4.12 13.57 0.48
C GLY A 334 -4.05 12.05 0.42
N TYR A 335 -4.95 11.44 -0.34
CA TYR A 335 -5.19 10.01 -0.23
C TYR A 335 -4.94 9.24 -1.52
N ILE A 336 -4.68 7.95 -1.37
CA ILE A 336 -4.86 6.95 -2.43
C ILE A 336 -5.94 5.99 -1.95
N LEU A 337 -7.12 6.03 -2.57
CA LEU A 337 -8.25 5.15 -2.26
C LEU A 337 -8.43 4.18 -3.42
N ASN A 338 -8.09 2.92 -3.18
CA ASN A 338 -8.24 1.85 -4.15
C ASN A 338 -9.40 0.95 -3.71
N TYR A 339 -10.54 1.06 -4.38
CA TYR A 339 -11.78 0.38 -4.02
C TYR A 339 -11.92 -0.98 -4.70
N SER A 340 -13.02 -1.68 -4.42
CA SER A 340 -13.33 -3.01 -4.97
C SER A 340 -13.23 -3.02 -6.50
N GLY A 341 -12.43 -3.96 -7.03
CA GLY A 341 -12.12 -4.07 -8.46
C GLY A 341 -10.99 -3.15 -8.95
N GLY A 342 -10.56 -2.20 -8.13
CA GLY A 342 -9.44 -1.31 -8.40
C GLY A 342 -8.09 -2.03 -8.36
N GLU A 343 -7.26 -1.79 -9.37
CA GLU A 343 -5.91 -2.33 -9.48
C GLU A 343 -4.89 -1.21 -9.71
N ILE A 344 -3.84 -1.17 -8.88
CA ILE A 344 -2.62 -0.38 -9.11
C ILE A 344 -1.48 -1.37 -9.20
N THR A 345 -0.89 -1.57 -10.38
CA THR A 345 0.11 -2.61 -10.60
C THR A 345 1.29 -2.13 -11.42
N ALA A 346 2.47 -2.13 -10.80
CA ALA A 346 3.76 -1.97 -11.47
C ALA A 346 4.34 -3.35 -11.81
N ASN A 347 4.99 -3.48 -12.97
CA ASN A 347 5.77 -4.68 -13.24
C ASN A 347 7.07 -4.68 -12.40
N GLN A 348 7.73 -3.52 -12.29
CA GLN A 348 8.92 -3.33 -11.48
C GLN A 348 8.54 -2.75 -10.11
N ASN A 349 8.96 -1.52 -9.78
CA ASN A 349 8.77 -0.93 -8.46
C ASN A 349 7.48 -0.10 -8.37
N LEU A 350 6.92 -0.03 -7.17
CA LEU A 350 5.80 0.87 -6.86
C LEU A 350 6.19 1.78 -5.71
N ASN A 351 6.26 3.08 -5.96
CA ASN A 351 6.54 4.10 -4.96
C ASN A 351 5.29 4.97 -4.75
N ALA A 352 4.81 5.06 -3.52
CA ALA A 352 3.64 5.86 -3.15
C ALA A 352 3.93 6.72 -1.92
N ASP A 353 3.88 8.04 -2.08
CA ASP A 353 3.91 9.03 -0.99
C ASP A 353 2.52 9.69 -0.90
N ALA A 354 1.87 9.56 0.25
CA ALA A 354 0.51 10.04 0.50
C ALA A 354 0.33 10.52 1.94
N ASN A 355 -0.75 11.23 2.26
CA ASN A 355 -1.18 11.39 3.64
C ASN A 355 -1.81 10.09 4.17
N MET A 356 -2.62 9.41 3.35
CA MET A 356 -3.27 8.14 3.68
C MET A 356 -3.38 7.22 2.46
N ILE A 357 -3.26 5.90 2.66
CA ILE A 357 -3.61 4.91 1.64
C ILE A 357 -4.70 4.00 2.19
N GLY A 358 -5.81 3.86 1.47
CA GLY A 358 -6.89 2.92 1.78
C GLY A 358 -7.14 1.96 0.62
N ASN A 359 -6.93 0.67 0.85
CA ASN A 359 -7.21 -0.40 -0.10
C ASN A 359 -8.42 -1.23 0.37
N TYR A 360 -9.58 -0.97 -0.24
CA TYR A 360 -10.90 -1.45 0.18
C TYR A 360 -11.54 -2.39 -0.87
N GLY A 361 -11.03 -3.60 -0.94
CA GLY A 361 -11.38 -4.65 -1.91
C GLY A 361 -10.54 -4.62 -3.19
N GLY A 362 -9.48 -3.80 -3.21
CA GLY A 362 -8.63 -3.60 -4.37
C GLY A 362 -7.29 -4.34 -4.28
N LYS A 363 -6.48 -4.19 -5.33
CA LYS A 363 -5.13 -4.74 -5.44
C LYS A 363 -4.10 -3.63 -5.68
N ILE A 364 -3.09 -3.56 -4.82
CA ILE A 364 -1.89 -2.73 -5.00
C ILE A 364 -0.69 -3.68 -5.10
N GLN A 365 0.05 -3.65 -6.22
CA GLN A 365 1.08 -4.64 -6.51
C GLN A 365 2.31 -4.08 -7.20
N ALA A 366 3.49 -4.46 -6.71
CA ALA A 366 4.75 -4.46 -7.45
C ALA A 366 5.05 -5.92 -7.83
N THR A 367 5.00 -6.25 -9.12
CA THR A 367 4.96 -7.66 -9.57
C THR A 367 6.32 -8.34 -9.38
N LYS A 368 7.40 -7.69 -9.77
CA LYS A 368 8.77 -8.20 -9.71
C LYS A 368 9.69 -7.36 -8.82
N GLY A 369 9.37 -6.08 -8.64
CA GLY A 369 10.21 -5.14 -7.91
C GLY A 369 9.81 -4.95 -6.44
N ASP A 370 10.32 -3.87 -5.90
CA ASP A 370 10.07 -3.43 -4.52
C ASP A 370 8.84 -2.52 -4.47
N MET A 371 8.21 -2.45 -3.30
CA MET A 371 7.12 -1.52 -3.02
C MET A 371 7.50 -0.64 -1.83
N ASN A 372 7.51 0.67 -2.04
CA ASN A 372 7.79 1.65 -1.01
C ASN A 372 6.55 2.52 -0.79
N ILE A 373 5.92 2.37 0.36
CA ILE A 373 4.77 3.17 0.78
C ILE A 373 5.20 4.07 1.93
N LYS A 374 4.95 5.36 1.77
CA LYS A 374 5.12 6.36 2.81
C LYS A 374 3.80 7.08 3.04
N THR A 375 3.33 7.06 4.29
CA THR A 375 2.13 7.78 4.69
C THR A 375 2.36 8.58 5.96
N VAL A 376 1.73 9.76 6.04
CA VAL A 376 1.77 10.56 7.27
C VAL A 376 0.82 9.97 8.33
N ASN A 377 -0.40 9.60 7.93
CA ASN A 377 -1.43 9.12 8.85
C ASN A 377 -1.51 7.60 8.88
N ASN A 378 -2.06 6.97 7.84
CA ASN A 378 -2.39 5.55 7.91
C ASN A 378 -2.33 4.83 6.57
N VAL A 379 -2.03 3.53 6.65
CA VAL A 379 -2.29 2.55 5.60
C VAL A 379 -3.39 1.62 6.07
N GLU A 380 -4.49 1.53 5.32
CA GLU A 380 -5.59 0.62 5.57
C GLU A 380 -5.74 -0.38 4.44
N ASN A 381 -5.89 -1.66 4.78
CA ASN A 381 -6.11 -2.74 3.82
C ASN A 381 -7.21 -3.66 4.36
N SER A 382 -8.38 -3.62 3.73
CA SER A 382 -9.63 -4.20 4.25
C SER A 382 -10.47 -4.77 3.12
N SER A 383 -10.87 -6.05 3.15
CA SER A 383 -11.72 -6.60 2.09
C SER A 383 -13.17 -6.13 2.23
N ASN A 384 -13.75 -6.17 3.43
CA ASN A 384 -15.22 -6.15 3.60
C ASN A 384 -15.84 -4.77 3.91
N MET A 385 -15.41 -3.69 3.23
CA MET A 385 -16.13 -2.41 3.35
C MET A 385 -17.51 -2.44 2.65
N PHE A 386 -17.73 -3.37 1.70
CA PHE A 386 -18.97 -3.51 0.94
C PHE A 386 -19.37 -5.00 0.77
N PRO A 387 -20.66 -5.33 0.56
CA PRO A 387 -21.09 -6.69 0.23
C PRO A 387 -20.43 -7.18 -1.07
N ASN A 388 -19.99 -8.44 -1.12
CA ASN A 388 -19.30 -9.08 -2.27
C ASN A 388 -17.93 -8.49 -2.63
N SER A 389 -17.26 -7.79 -1.72
CA SER A 389 -15.90 -7.30 -1.96
C SER A 389 -14.91 -8.43 -2.23
N ILE A 390 -13.98 -8.17 -3.14
CA ILE A 390 -12.84 -9.04 -3.42
C ILE A 390 -11.84 -8.90 -2.26
N LYS A 391 -11.04 -9.94 -2.05
CA LYS A 391 -9.93 -9.91 -1.10
C LYS A 391 -8.99 -8.74 -1.40
N SER A 392 -8.75 -7.88 -0.41
CA SER A 392 -7.79 -6.78 -0.54
C SER A 392 -6.36 -7.29 -0.49
N VAL A 393 -5.55 -6.88 -1.47
CA VAL A 393 -4.16 -7.35 -1.59
C VAL A 393 -3.21 -6.16 -1.71
N ILE A 394 -2.21 -6.12 -0.84
CA ILE A 394 -0.99 -5.33 -1.00
C ILE A 394 0.16 -6.32 -1.16
N SER A 395 0.87 -6.28 -2.29
CA SER A 395 1.92 -7.27 -2.56
C SER A 395 3.15 -6.74 -3.30
N ALA A 396 4.33 -7.20 -2.89
CA ALA A 396 5.58 -6.94 -3.59
C ALA A 396 6.25 -8.25 -4.04
N GLY A 397 6.88 -8.24 -5.22
CA GLY A 397 7.68 -9.35 -5.72
C GLY A 397 8.94 -9.57 -4.87
N ASN A 398 9.53 -8.47 -4.41
CA ASN A 398 10.73 -8.44 -3.57
C ASN A 398 10.43 -7.84 -2.19
N GLU A 399 10.95 -6.65 -1.88
CA GLU A 399 10.79 -6.00 -0.58
C GLU A 399 9.54 -5.11 -0.56
N LEU A 400 8.76 -5.23 0.51
CA LEU A 400 7.65 -4.34 0.82
C LEU A 400 8.01 -3.50 2.04
N ASN A 401 8.24 -2.22 1.81
CA ASN A 401 8.58 -1.22 2.83
C ASN A 401 7.37 -0.31 3.07
N ILE A 402 6.90 -0.22 4.31
CA ILE A 402 5.83 0.68 4.71
C ILE A 402 6.31 1.54 5.88
N ASN A 403 6.32 2.86 5.70
CA ASN A 403 6.52 3.85 6.76
C ASN A 403 5.23 4.65 6.93
N SER A 404 4.60 4.58 8.10
CA SER A 404 3.26 5.15 8.33
C SER A 404 3.11 5.70 9.76
N GLY A 405 2.07 6.50 10.03
CA GLY A 405 1.63 6.77 11.40
C GLY A 405 1.04 5.51 12.05
N SER A 406 -0.02 4.95 11.46
CA SER A 406 -0.65 3.69 11.88
C SER A 406 -0.90 2.78 10.69
N ILE A 407 -1.13 1.50 10.95
CA ILE A 407 -1.48 0.54 9.92
C ILE A 407 -2.60 -0.37 10.39
N VAL A 408 -3.61 -0.56 9.55
CA VAL A 408 -4.79 -1.38 9.85
C VAL A 408 -5.02 -2.41 8.74
N TYR A 409 -4.86 -3.68 9.08
CA TYR A 409 -5.19 -4.85 8.25
C TYR A 409 -6.39 -5.55 8.83
N ASN A 410 -7.46 -5.72 8.04
CA ASN A 410 -8.62 -6.43 8.52
C ASN A 410 -9.35 -7.24 7.43
N ASN A 411 -10.28 -8.09 7.87
CA ASN A 411 -11.30 -8.73 7.03
C ASN A 411 -10.68 -9.48 5.84
N ASP A 412 -9.95 -10.56 6.11
CA ASP A 412 -9.30 -11.44 5.11
C ASP A 412 -8.25 -10.77 4.20
N ALA A 413 -7.89 -9.50 4.47
CA ALA A 413 -6.91 -8.77 3.69
C ALA A 413 -5.53 -9.45 3.74
N LEU A 414 -4.80 -9.37 2.63
CA LEU A 414 -3.46 -9.92 2.47
C LEU A 414 -2.45 -8.82 2.26
N LEU A 415 -1.40 -8.85 3.09
CA LEU A 415 -0.14 -8.18 2.81
C LEU A 415 0.95 -9.23 2.61
N THR A 416 1.67 -9.19 1.49
CA THR A 416 2.72 -10.16 1.21
C THR A 416 3.92 -9.63 0.44
N GLY A 417 5.10 -10.14 0.74
CA GLY A 417 6.35 -9.83 0.06
C GLY A 417 7.36 -10.97 0.20
N ARG A 418 8.46 -10.93 -0.55
CA ARG A 418 9.62 -11.77 -0.21
C ARG A 418 10.14 -11.36 1.16
N ASP A 419 10.34 -10.06 1.32
CA ASP A 419 10.73 -9.41 2.56
C ASP A 419 9.71 -8.31 2.89
N ILE A 420 9.43 -8.12 4.18
CA ILE A 420 8.52 -7.09 4.67
C ILE A 420 9.25 -6.30 5.76
N THR A 421 9.26 -4.97 5.60
CA THR A 421 9.71 -4.03 6.63
C THR A 421 8.59 -3.03 6.85
N ILE A 422 8.06 -2.98 8.08
CA ILE A 422 7.00 -2.06 8.46
C ILE A 422 7.45 -1.26 9.67
N GLU A 423 7.45 0.07 9.55
CA GLU A 423 7.65 1.00 10.65
C GLU A 423 6.41 1.90 10.75
N ALA A 424 5.61 1.69 11.79
CA ALA A 424 4.46 2.53 12.11
C ALA A 424 4.73 3.33 13.38
N ALA A 425 4.50 4.64 13.36
CA ALA A 425 4.79 5.51 14.51
C ALA A 425 3.94 5.18 15.76
N VAL A 426 2.72 4.67 15.57
CA VAL A 426 1.76 4.39 16.65
C VAL A 426 1.45 2.90 16.73
N SER A 427 0.79 2.33 15.72
CA SER A 427 0.32 0.95 15.83
C SER A 427 0.28 0.17 14.53
N ILE A 428 0.42 -1.15 14.67
CA ILE A 428 0.15 -2.15 13.65
C ILE A 428 -1.02 -3.00 14.15
N GLU A 429 -2.18 -2.87 13.53
CA GLU A 429 -3.41 -3.58 13.86
C GLU A 429 -3.70 -4.65 12.80
N ASN A 430 -3.56 -5.93 13.14
CA ASN A 430 -3.93 -7.07 12.29
C ASN A 430 -5.16 -7.75 12.90
N LYS A 431 -6.29 -7.78 12.18
CA LYS A 431 -7.61 -8.17 12.72
C LYS A 431 -8.41 -9.06 11.77
N ASN A 432 -9.37 -9.82 12.27
CA ASN A 432 -10.45 -10.44 11.48
C ASN A 432 -9.94 -11.22 10.25
N ASN A 433 -9.18 -12.29 10.47
CA ASN A 433 -8.59 -13.18 9.48
C ASN A 433 -7.60 -12.52 8.49
N ALA A 434 -7.14 -11.30 8.76
CA ALA A 434 -6.09 -10.70 7.97
C ALA A 434 -4.76 -11.48 8.08
N LEU A 435 -3.97 -11.42 7.01
CA LEU A 435 -2.70 -12.13 6.88
C LEU A 435 -1.58 -11.19 6.44
N ILE A 436 -0.58 -11.03 7.31
CA ILE A 436 0.72 -10.43 6.99
C ILE A 436 1.70 -11.58 6.76
N ASN A 437 2.18 -11.80 5.52
CA ASN A 437 3.03 -12.95 5.19
C ASN A 437 4.29 -12.56 4.39
N ALA A 438 5.45 -12.70 5.03
CA ALA A 438 6.74 -12.62 4.35
C ALA A 438 7.24 -14.01 3.96
N LYS A 439 7.86 -14.15 2.79
CA LYS A 439 8.45 -15.44 2.40
C LYS A 439 9.77 -15.73 3.15
N ARG A 440 10.58 -14.69 3.44
CA ARG A 440 11.97 -14.82 3.91
C ARG A 440 12.35 -13.95 5.12
N ARG A 441 11.96 -12.68 5.18
CA ARG A 441 12.28 -11.80 6.32
C ARG A 441 11.10 -10.89 6.63
N MET A 442 10.79 -10.74 7.92
CA MET A 442 9.84 -9.75 8.39
C MET A 442 10.45 -8.93 9.53
N ASN A 443 10.36 -7.62 9.44
CA ASN A 443 10.65 -6.70 10.53
C ASN A 443 9.44 -5.77 10.72
N LEU A 444 8.81 -5.82 11.90
CA LEU A 444 7.70 -4.96 12.28
C LEU A 444 8.11 -4.11 13.48
N LYS A 445 7.95 -2.80 13.37
CA LYS A 445 8.24 -1.84 14.44
C LYS A 445 7.08 -0.86 14.62
N SER A 446 6.64 -0.68 15.87
CA SER A 446 5.67 0.35 16.28
C SER A 446 5.65 0.55 17.79
N GLU A 447 4.85 1.48 18.32
CA GLU A 447 4.58 1.49 19.77
C GLU A 447 3.77 0.25 20.17
N GLU A 448 2.74 -0.07 19.40
CA GLU A 448 1.86 -1.21 19.66
C GLU A 448 1.75 -2.15 18.43
N ILE A 449 1.88 -3.46 18.66
CA ILE A 449 1.62 -4.49 17.64
C ILE A 449 0.48 -5.36 18.15
N ASN A 450 -0.68 -5.28 17.50
CA ASN A 450 -1.92 -5.92 17.94
C ASN A 450 -2.43 -6.91 16.89
N ASN A 451 -2.35 -8.19 17.20
CA ASN A 451 -2.78 -9.30 16.34
C ASN A 451 -4.01 -9.99 16.97
N HIS A 452 -5.19 -9.78 16.39
CA HIS A 452 -6.46 -10.32 16.89
C HIS A 452 -7.15 -11.17 15.82
N THR A 453 -7.53 -12.40 16.13
CA THR A 453 -8.19 -13.33 15.20
C THR A 453 -7.53 -13.38 13.82
N SER A 454 -6.20 -13.31 13.75
CA SER A 454 -5.44 -13.09 12.51
C SER A 454 -4.02 -13.64 12.59
N SER A 455 -3.29 -13.60 11.46
CA SER A 455 -1.96 -14.21 11.36
C SER A 455 -0.89 -13.25 10.87
N ILE A 456 0.25 -13.27 11.57
CA ILE A 456 1.51 -12.66 11.17
C ILE A 456 2.52 -13.78 10.98
N LYS A 457 3.07 -13.93 9.77
CA LYS A 457 3.85 -15.12 9.41
C LYS A 457 5.07 -14.84 8.55
N THR A 458 6.13 -15.60 8.79
CA THR A 458 7.15 -15.86 7.77
C THR A 458 7.10 -17.33 7.34
N THR A 459 7.22 -17.59 6.04
CA THR A 459 7.09 -18.97 5.52
C THR A 459 8.34 -19.81 5.84
N ASN A 460 9.52 -19.36 5.40
CA ASN A 460 10.80 -20.06 5.61
C ASN A 460 11.84 -19.15 6.30
N GLY A 461 11.35 -18.06 6.90
CA GLY A 461 12.12 -16.86 7.17
C GLY A 461 12.36 -16.58 8.65
N ARG A 462 13.09 -15.50 8.92
CA ARG A 462 13.17 -14.92 10.28
C ARG A 462 12.15 -13.80 10.45
N MET A 463 11.74 -13.57 11.70
CA MET A 463 10.83 -12.52 12.08
C MET A 463 11.39 -11.74 13.27
N ASP A 464 11.43 -10.41 13.14
CA ASP A 464 11.84 -9.48 14.18
C ASP A 464 10.62 -8.58 14.48
N LEU A 465 10.13 -8.58 15.72
CA LEU A 465 8.98 -7.79 16.18
C LEU A 465 9.41 -6.87 17.32
N ILE A 466 9.32 -5.56 17.10
CA ILE A 466 9.73 -4.53 18.06
C ILE A 466 8.51 -3.67 18.38
N ALA A 467 7.99 -3.75 19.60
CA ALA A 467 6.88 -2.93 20.05
C ALA A 467 7.28 -2.10 21.27
N GLU A 468 7.36 -0.77 21.12
CA GLU A 468 7.91 0.13 22.14
C GLU A 468 7.04 0.21 23.42
N LYS A 469 5.77 -0.19 23.35
CA LYS A 469 4.84 -0.27 24.50
C LYS A 469 4.34 -1.68 24.73
N SER A 470 3.69 -2.29 23.73
CA SER A 470 3.10 -3.62 23.91
C SER A 470 2.94 -4.41 22.63
N LEU A 471 3.04 -5.72 22.75
CA LEU A 471 2.64 -6.68 21.72
C LEU A 471 1.51 -7.54 22.26
N THR A 472 0.39 -7.57 21.55
CA THR A 472 -0.76 -8.43 21.86
C THR A 472 -0.94 -9.47 20.74
N ASN A 473 -0.86 -10.74 21.10
CA ASN A 473 -1.31 -11.85 20.27
C ASN A 473 -2.57 -12.46 20.90
N GLY A 474 -3.72 -12.00 20.44
CA GLY A 474 -5.03 -12.31 21.01
C GLY A 474 -5.49 -13.75 20.78
N LYS A 475 -6.69 -14.04 21.28
CA LYS A 475 -7.36 -15.31 21.04
C LYS A 475 -7.54 -15.55 19.54
N ASP A 476 -7.34 -16.81 19.13
CA ASP A 476 -7.45 -17.28 17.73
C ASP A 476 -6.50 -16.56 16.77
N SER A 477 -5.45 -15.93 17.31
CA SER A 477 -4.36 -15.32 16.55
C SER A 477 -3.12 -16.20 16.51
N ALA A 478 -2.30 -16.02 15.47
CA ALA A 478 -1.03 -16.71 15.32
C ALA A 478 0.10 -15.77 14.87
N ILE A 479 1.23 -15.83 15.57
CA ILE A 479 2.52 -15.29 15.13
C ILE A 479 3.43 -16.48 14.83
N GLU A 480 3.78 -16.69 13.55
CA GLU A 480 4.52 -17.87 13.10
C GLU A 480 5.80 -17.49 12.36
N SER A 481 6.96 -17.82 12.92
CA SER A 481 8.24 -17.69 12.22
C SER A 481 8.67 -19.04 11.64
N GLY A 482 9.05 -19.05 10.36
CA GLY A 482 9.61 -20.23 9.69
C GLY A 482 11.00 -20.63 10.21
N ARG A 483 11.69 -19.72 10.89
CA ARG A 483 13.00 -19.89 11.52
C ARG A 483 13.00 -19.14 12.85
N LEU A 484 14.06 -18.36 13.14
CA LEU A 484 14.19 -17.62 14.39
C LEU A 484 13.15 -16.50 14.49
N LEU A 485 12.69 -16.26 15.71
CA LEU A 485 11.79 -15.18 16.10
C LEU A 485 12.47 -14.36 17.20
N THR A 486 12.48 -13.04 17.01
CA THR A 486 12.89 -12.08 18.05
C THR A 486 11.71 -11.18 18.37
N ILE A 487 11.32 -11.15 19.64
CA ILE A 487 10.32 -10.21 20.16
C ILE A 487 11.00 -9.31 21.18
N GLU A 488 10.86 -8.00 21.00
CA GLU A 488 11.31 -6.98 21.94
C GLU A 488 10.14 -6.05 22.26
N THR A 489 9.66 -6.09 23.50
CA THR A 489 8.55 -5.23 23.94
C THR A 489 8.44 -5.14 25.45
N PRO A 490 8.09 -4.00 26.06
CA PRO A 490 7.85 -3.95 27.51
C PRO A 490 6.76 -4.92 27.98
N SER A 491 5.66 -5.06 27.25
CA SER A 491 4.55 -5.95 27.65
C SER A 491 4.13 -6.87 26.51
N LEU A 492 4.37 -8.17 26.67
CA LEU A 492 3.89 -9.20 25.75
C LEU A 492 2.66 -9.91 26.34
N ILE A 493 1.51 -9.77 25.69
CA ILE A 493 0.26 -10.47 26.04
C ILE A 493 -0.03 -11.51 24.96
N ASN A 494 0.00 -12.78 25.33
CA ASN A 494 -0.30 -13.91 24.45
C ASN A 494 -1.45 -14.76 24.99
N SER A 495 -2.54 -14.79 24.23
CA SER A 495 -3.67 -15.74 24.38
C SER A 495 -3.94 -16.49 23.07
N GLY A 496 -3.00 -16.40 22.12
CA GLY A 496 -2.95 -17.10 20.85
C GLY A 496 -1.73 -18.02 20.76
N ALA A 497 -1.30 -18.29 19.53
CA ALA A 497 -0.10 -19.08 19.26
C ALA A 497 1.08 -18.19 18.85
N ILE A 498 2.25 -18.38 19.48
CA ILE A 498 3.53 -17.82 19.04
C ILE A 498 4.46 -19.01 18.75
N ILE A 499 4.84 -19.19 17.49
CA ILE A 499 5.54 -20.39 17.03
C ILE A 499 6.80 -20.01 16.24
N SER A 500 7.92 -20.66 16.54
CA SER A 500 9.16 -20.60 15.76
C SER A 500 9.60 -22.00 15.36
N LYS A 501 9.71 -22.25 14.06
CA LYS A 501 9.91 -23.61 13.53
C LYS A 501 11.37 -24.08 13.49
N ALA A 502 12.32 -23.17 13.57
CA ALA A 502 13.75 -23.49 13.51
C ALA A 502 14.63 -22.41 14.17
N GLY A 503 15.86 -22.77 14.50
CA GLY A 503 16.85 -21.83 15.06
C GLY A 503 16.66 -21.56 16.56
N LYS A 504 17.27 -20.47 17.03
CA LYS A 504 17.16 -20.00 18.42
C LYS A 504 16.40 -18.69 18.43
N SER A 505 15.28 -18.68 19.15
CA SER A 505 14.38 -17.54 19.30
C SER A 505 14.56 -16.86 20.65
N THR A 506 14.21 -15.58 20.70
CA THR A 506 14.38 -14.75 21.90
C THR A 506 13.14 -13.90 22.13
N ILE A 507 12.68 -13.85 23.38
CA ILE A 507 11.65 -12.92 23.85
C ILE A 507 12.29 -12.06 24.94
N ASN A 508 12.42 -10.77 24.68
CA ASN A 508 12.89 -9.77 25.65
C ASN A 508 11.72 -8.87 26.03
N THR A 509 11.38 -8.83 27.32
CA THR A 509 10.24 -8.09 27.80
C THR A 509 10.38 -7.62 29.25
N ASP A 510 9.53 -6.71 29.71
CA ASP A 510 9.37 -6.48 31.15
C ASP A 510 8.41 -7.51 31.75
N LYS A 511 7.26 -7.70 31.07
CA LYS A 511 6.22 -8.63 31.46
C LYS A 511 5.75 -9.49 30.30
N LEU A 512 5.77 -10.81 30.49
CA LEU A 512 5.09 -11.79 29.65
C LEU A 512 3.83 -12.30 30.35
N ASP A 513 2.68 -12.14 29.71
CA ASP A 513 1.43 -12.81 30.07
C ASP A 513 1.06 -13.82 28.99
N ASN A 514 1.31 -15.10 29.25
CA ASN A 514 0.98 -16.24 28.39
C ASN A 514 -0.28 -16.99 28.89
N THR A 515 -1.20 -16.30 29.57
CA THR A 515 -2.39 -16.95 30.12
C THR A 515 -3.26 -17.55 29.01
N ALA A 516 -3.54 -18.85 29.08
CA ALA A 516 -4.22 -19.63 28.02
C ALA A 516 -3.56 -19.54 26.64
N GLY A 517 -2.32 -19.05 26.58
CA GLY A 517 -1.51 -18.90 25.39
C GLY A 517 -0.62 -20.10 25.14
N TYR A 518 -0.15 -20.21 23.90
CA TYR A 518 0.79 -21.24 23.47
C TYR A 518 2.03 -20.58 22.86
N ILE A 519 3.19 -20.87 23.43
CA ILE A 519 4.50 -20.49 22.90
C ILE A 519 5.27 -21.76 22.59
N ASN A 520 5.72 -21.92 21.34
CA ASN A 520 6.56 -23.04 20.93
C ASN A 520 7.73 -22.60 20.07
N ALA A 521 8.92 -23.15 20.32
CA ALA A 521 10.10 -22.87 19.51
C ALA A 521 11.05 -24.07 19.43
N THR A 522 11.96 -24.09 18.46
CA THR A 522 13.05 -25.08 18.49
C THR A 522 13.98 -24.86 19.68
N ASN A 523 14.49 -23.64 19.88
CA ASN A 523 15.19 -23.24 21.09
C ASN A 523 14.68 -21.85 21.49
N LEU A 524 14.55 -21.57 22.78
CA LEU A 524 13.96 -20.32 23.26
C LEU A 524 14.70 -19.75 24.47
N ASP A 525 15.08 -18.48 24.37
CA ASP A 525 15.47 -17.67 25.52
C ASP A 525 14.36 -16.65 25.82
N ILE A 526 13.76 -16.71 27.02
CA ILE A 526 12.83 -15.71 27.53
C ILE A 526 13.55 -14.91 28.61
N ASN A 527 13.76 -13.62 28.38
CA ASN A 527 14.28 -12.68 29.36
C ASN A 527 13.16 -11.67 29.68
N ALA A 528 12.44 -11.91 30.77
CA ALA A 528 11.51 -10.93 31.33
C ALA A 528 12.19 -10.19 32.49
N GLU A 529 12.09 -8.87 32.59
CA GLU A 529 12.69 -8.16 33.73
C GLU A 529 11.90 -8.39 35.03
N ASN A 530 10.58 -8.24 34.97
CA ASN A 530 9.71 -8.29 36.13
C ASN A 530 8.98 -9.63 36.29
N LYS A 531 8.20 -10.06 35.30
CA LYS A 531 7.25 -11.16 35.53
C LYS A 531 6.90 -11.96 34.28
N ILE A 532 6.80 -13.26 34.47
CA ILE A 532 6.18 -14.20 33.53
C ILE A 532 4.96 -14.82 34.19
N ILE A 533 3.80 -14.72 33.53
CA ILE A 533 2.56 -15.39 33.91
C ILE A 533 2.30 -16.45 32.84
N ASN A 534 2.27 -17.72 33.23
CA ASN A 534 2.00 -18.86 32.36
C ASN A 534 0.85 -19.70 32.93
N LYS A 535 -0.24 -19.03 33.32
CA LYS A 535 -1.41 -19.69 33.90
C LYS A 535 -2.25 -20.34 32.83
N GLU A 536 -2.59 -21.61 33.01
CA GLU A 536 -3.30 -22.41 31.99
C GLU A 536 -2.64 -22.31 30.60
N GLY A 537 -1.35 -21.95 30.55
CA GLY A 537 -0.60 -21.66 29.33
C GLY A 537 0.52 -22.67 29.15
N LEU A 538 0.99 -22.82 27.91
CA LEU A 538 2.09 -23.69 27.56
C LEU A 538 3.26 -22.89 26.96
N ILE A 539 4.45 -23.08 27.53
CA ILE A 539 5.74 -22.68 26.96
C ILE A 539 6.50 -23.98 26.65
N SER A 540 6.65 -24.27 25.37
CA SER A 540 7.21 -25.51 24.86
C SER A 540 8.43 -25.26 24.00
N THR A 541 9.38 -26.19 24.03
CA THR A 541 10.48 -26.23 23.06
C THR A 541 10.81 -27.65 22.61
N ASN A 542 11.28 -27.80 21.38
CA ASN A 542 11.83 -29.10 20.94
C ASN A 542 13.26 -29.31 21.49
N GLY A 543 14.04 -28.23 21.60
CA GLY A 543 15.40 -28.21 22.14
C GLY A 543 15.46 -27.49 23.47
N ASN A 544 16.40 -26.55 23.62
CA ASN A 544 16.67 -25.91 24.91
C ASN A 544 15.72 -24.74 25.20
N LEU A 545 15.32 -24.63 26.48
CA LEU A 545 14.55 -23.51 27.02
C LEU A 545 15.32 -22.82 28.14
N VAL A 546 15.50 -21.52 28.02
CA VAL A 546 16.07 -20.65 29.06
C VAL A 546 15.04 -19.61 29.46
N ILE A 547 14.74 -19.53 30.75
CA ILE A 547 13.84 -18.52 31.33
C ILE A 547 14.60 -17.72 32.37
N LYS A 548 14.57 -16.39 32.24
CA LYS A 548 15.04 -15.44 33.24
C LYS A 548 13.93 -14.45 33.55
N THR A 549 13.58 -14.32 34.82
CA THR A 549 12.55 -13.38 35.29
C THR A 549 12.72 -13.07 36.77
N ASN A 550 12.19 -11.96 37.28
CA ASN A 550 12.08 -11.79 38.73
C ASN A 550 11.00 -12.72 39.31
N GLU A 551 9.79 -12.73 38.75
CA GLU A 551 8.71 -13.64 39.15
C GLU A 551 8.29 -14.58 38.01
N LEU A 552 8.16 -15.87 38.31
CA LEU A 552 7.57 -16.87 37.40
C LEU A 552 6.32 -17.47 38.06
N ASP A 553 5.15 -17.17 37.51
CA ASP A 553 3.85 -17.70 37.94
C ASP A 553 3.36 -18.74 36.91
N ASN A 554 3.63 -20.02 37.18
CA ASN A 554 3.27 -21.17 36.35
C ASN A 554 2.08 -21.96 36.95
N ARG A 555 1.25 -21.29 37.76
CA ARG A 555 0.12 -21.94 38.43
C ARG A 555 -0.94 -22.42 37.45
N TRP A 556 -1.59 -23.55 37.76
CA TRP A 556 -2.66 -24.14 36.93
C TRP A 556 -2.24 -24.40 35.48
N SER A 557 -0.94 -24.43 35.20
CA SER A 557 -0.45 -24.63 33.84
C SER A 557 -0.73 -26.06 33.33
N SER A 558 -0.96 -27.01 34.24
CA SER A 558 -1.46 -28.35 33.91
C SER A 558 -2.85 -28.33 33.26
N ASP A 559 -3.63 -27.26 33.48
CA ASP A 559 -4.96 -27.07 32.90
C ASP A 559 -4.91 -26.54 31.45
N PHE A 560 -3.72 -26.36 30.86
CA PHE A 560 -3.58 -26.02 29.43
C PHE A 560 -4.28 -27.03 28.52
N SER A 561 -4.49 -28.28 28.96
CA SER A 561 -5.28 -29.27 28.22
C SER A 561 -6.68 -28.78 27.85
N ASN A 562 -7.26 -27.83 28.61
CA ASN A 562 -8.54 -27.19 28.31
C ASN A 562 -8.48 -26.30 27.06
N HIS A 563 -7.29 -25.82 26.70
CA HIS A 563 -7.01 -24.94 25.55
C HIS A 563 -6.24 -25.65 24.42
N ALA A 564 -5.61 -26.80 24.68
CA ALA A 564 -4.68 -27.47 23.77
C ALA A 564 -5.26 -27.79 22.38
N GLN A 565 -6.54 -28.21 22.30
CA GLN A 565 -7.20 -28.53 21.03
C GLN A 565 -7.24 -27.33 20.06
N LYS A 566 -7.39 -26.10 20.57
CA LYS A 566 -7.38 -24.87 19.76
C LYS A 566 -6.06 -24.69 19.01
N TYR A 567 -4.96 -25.18 19.57
CA TYR A 567 -3.62 -25.06 19.01
C TYR A 567 -3.15 -26.32 18.27
N GLY A 568 -4.02 -27.34 18.15
CA GLY A 568 -3.65 -28.62 17.56
C GLY A 568 -2.62 -29.41 18.37
N VAL A 569 -2.51 -29.13 19.68
CA VAL A 569 -1.62 -29.83 20.60
C VAL A 569 -2.41 -30.98 21.25
N THR A 570 -1.93 -32.21 21.12
CA THR A 570 -2.52 -33.41 21.72
C THR A 570 -1.60 -33.96 22.81
N ASP A 571 -2.17 -34.42 23.92
CA ASP A 571 -1.49 -35.14 25.02
C ASP A 571 -0.50 -34.35 25.90
N ASP A 572 -0.35 -33.04 25.73
CA ASP A 572 0.50 -32.22 26.60
C ASP A 572 -0.27 -31.57 27.76
N LYS A 573 -0.06 -32.11 28.96
CA LYS A 573 -0.45 -31.52 30.26
C LYS A 573 0.57 -30.51 30.79
N ALA A 574 1.52 -30.07 29.95
CA ALA A 574 2.66 -29.32 30.43
C ALA A 574 2.35 -27.83 30.51
N GLY A 575 2.87 -27.18 31.56
CA GLY A 575 2.98 -25.73 31.59
C GLY A 575 4.26 -25.24 30.93
N ILE A 576 5.39 -25.82 31.32
CA ILE A 576 6.71 -25.53 30.78
C ILE A 576 7.34 -26.86 30.36
N ASN A 577 7.69 -27.02 29.09
CA ASN A 577 8.35 -28.25 28.63
C ASN A 577 9.50 -28.04 27.63
N ALA A 578 10.40 -29.01 27.62
CA ALA A 578 11.40 -29.21 26.57
C ALA A 578 11.42 -30.70 26.17
N VAL A 579 11.29 -30.99 24.88
CA VAL A 579 11.05 -32.36 24.39
C VAL A 579 12.33 -33.18 24.22
N ASP A 580 13.37 -32.63 23.60
CA ASP A 580 14.68 -33.28 23.41
C ASP A 580 15.81 -32.34 23.87
N GLY A 581 15.50 -31.49 24.85
CA GLY A 581 16.41 -30.47 25.35
C GLY A 581 16.28 -30.23 26.85
N SER A 582 17.07 -29.27 27.34
CA SER A 582 17.14 -28.94 28.76
C SER A 582 16.40 -27.65 29.09
N ILE A 583 15.93 -27.54 30.34
CA ILE A 583 15.28 -26.34 30.87
C ILE A 583 16.22 -25.66 31.88
N ASN A 584 16.48 -24.37 31.71
CA ASN A 584 17.22 -23.54 32.67
C ASN A 584 16.37 -22.35 33.13
N ILE A 585 16.01 -22.32 34.41
CA ILE A 585 15.21 -21.23 34.99
C ILE A 585 16.06 -20.46 35.99
N LYS A 586 16.10 -19.14 35.83
CA LYS A 586 16.62 -18.20 36.82
C LYS A 586 15.50 -17.26 37.24
N ALA A 587 15.10 -17.33 38.51
CA ALA A 587 14.11 -16.39 39.04
C ALA A 587 14.34 -15.98 40.49
N ASN A 588 13.66 -14.94 40.97
CA ASN A 588 13.62 -14.67 42.40
C ASN A 588 12.57 -15.54 43.08
N THR A 589 11.36 -15.58 42.54
CA THR A 589 10.27 -16.42 43.05
C THR A 589 9.69 -17.27 41.93
N PHE A 590 9.42 -18.55 42.21
CA PHE A 590 8.75 -19.46 41.29
C PHE A 590 7.52 -20.08 41.96
N ASN A 591 6.36 -19.94 41.34
CA ASN A 591 5.12 -20.57 41.79
C ASN A 591 4.61 -21.56 40.74
N ASN A 592 4.60 -22.84 41.11
CA ASN A 592 4.21 -23.98 40.29
C ASN A 592 3.01 -24.72 40.89
N TYR A 593 2.14 -24.05 41.64
CA TYR A 593 0.95 -24.68 42.24
C TYR A 593 0.01 -25.23 41.16
N ILE A 594 -0.26 -26.54 41.17
CA ILE A 594 -0.99 -27.26 40.10
C ILE A 594 -0.33 -27.00 38.71
N GLY A 595 0.96 -26.72 38.70
CA GLY A 595 1.74 -26.48 37.49
C GLY A 595 2.59 -27.69 37.13
N GLU A 596 2.97 -27.78 35.86
CA GLU A 596 3.87 -28.82 35.37
C GLU A 596 5.10 -28.18 34.69
N VAL A 597 6.28 -28.61 35.13
CA VAL A 597 7.56 -28.39 34.43
C VAL A 597 8.17 -29.75 34.13
N LYS A 598 8.39 -30.06 32.85
CA LYS A 598 8.97 -31.35 32.47
C LYS A 598 9.95 -31.27 31.32
N THR A 599 10.98 -32.11 31.36
CA THR A 599 11.71 -32.50 30.15
C THR A 599 11.24 -33.88 29.74
N ASN A 600 10.94 -34.04 28.46
CA ASN A 600 10.67 -35.35 27.86
C ASN A 600 11.92 -35.81 27.11
N TRP A 601 11.82 -36.98 26.47
CA TRP A 601 12.83 -37.43 25.53
C TRP A 601 12.20 -38.36 24.50
N THR A 602 12.39 -38.03 23.24
CA THR A 602 11.93 -38.85 22.12
C THR A 602 13.09 -39.52 21.37
N GLU A 603 14.30 -38.92 21.36
CA GLU A 603 15.46 -39.45 20.63
C GLU A 603 16.69 -39.76 21.49
N LYS A 604 17.12 -41.05 21.50
CA LYS A 604 18.09 -41.63 22.43
C LYS A 604 19.55 -41.06 22.42
N THR A 605 19.87 -40.14 21.51
CA THR A 605 21.24 -39.81 21.09
C THR A 605 21.81 -38.52 21.67
N LEU A 606 21.00 -37.65 22.27
CA LEU A 606 21.44 -36.43 22.97
C LEU A 606 21.11 -36.59 24.45
N ALA A 607 22.12 -36.61 25.33
CA ALA A 607 21.91 -36.58 26.79
C ALA A 607 21.47 -35.17 27.23
N SER A 608 20.32 -34.71 26.75
CA SER A 608 19.74 -33.41 27.04
C SER A 608 18.28 -33.61 27.45
N GLY A 609 18.08 -33.57 28.76
CA GLY A 609 16.78 -33.65 29.42
C GLY A 609 16.93 -33.14 30.86
N ASP A 610 17.92 -32.27 31.08
CA ASP A 610 18.23 -31.76 32.40
C ASP A 610 17.30 -30.59 32.73
N ILE A 611 16.97 -30.47 34.00
CA ILE A 611 16.33 -29.28 34.55
C ILE A 611 17.29 -28.63 35.53
N GLN A 612 17.65 -27.38 35.28
CA GLN A 612 18.40 -26.55 36.22
C GLN A 612 17.55 -25.34 36.63
N MET A 613 17.29 -25.21 37.93
CA MET A 613 16.56 -24.09 38.51
C MET A 613 17.43 -23.36 39.54
N ASN A 614 17.62 -22.06 39.36
CA ASN A 614 18.25 -21.18 40.34
C ASN A 614 17.24 -20.12 40.76
N ILE A 615 16.58 -20.37 41.88
CA ILE A 615 15.59 -19.50 42.48
C ILE A 615 16.26 -18.74 43.64
N ASN A 616 16.24 -17.41 43.64
CA ASN A 616 16.95 -16.66 44.68
C ASN A 616 16.21 -16.63 46.02
N LYS A 617 14.87 -16.72 46.00
CA LYS A 617 13.99 -16.73 47.16
C LYS A 617 13.19 -18.05 47.18
N ASN A 618 11.88 -17.98 47.01
CA ASN A 618 10.97 -19.09 47.29
C ASN A 618 10.55 -19.83 46.02
N LEU A 619 10.58 -21.16 46.09
CA LEU A 619 9.96 -22.05 45.12
C LEU A 619 8.74 -22.71 45.78
N TYR A 620 7.56 -22.53 45.19
CA TYR A 620 6.31 -23.17 45.62
C TYR A 620 5.89 -24.21 44.58
N ASN A 621 5.85 -25.48 44.98
CA ASN A 621 5.50 -26.62 44.12
C ASN A 621 4.35 -27.46 44.69
N SER A 622 3.51 -26.89 45.56
CA SER A 622 2.42 -27.67 46.16
C SER A 622 1.40 -28.13 45.10
N ASN A 623 1.04 -29.41 45.09
CA ASN A 623 0.30 -30.08 43.99
C ASN A 623 0.92 -29.90 42.58
N GLY A 624 2.14 -29.39 42.48
CA GLY A 624 2.85 -29.17 41.22
C GLY A 624 3.77 -30.34 40.89
N THR A 625 4.20 -30.40 39.64
CA THR A 625 5.19 -31.38 39.15
C THR A 625 6.39 -30.68 38.55
N ILE A 626 7.59 -31.08 38.97
CA ILE A 626 8.87 -30.77 38.34
C ILE A 626 9.55 -32.11 38.06
N SER A 627 9.68 -32.48 36.78
CA SER A 627 10.19 -33.80 36.38
C SER A 627 11.27 -33.68 35.30
N ALA A 628 12.49 -34.11 35.61
CA ALA A 628 13.58 -34.13 34.64
C ALA A 628 13.77 -35.54 34.06
N PHE A 629 13.82 -35.67 32.73
CA PHE A 629 14.19 -36.92 32.06
C PHE A 629 15.64 -37.36 32.37
N ASN A 630 16.53 -36.44 32.69
CA ASN A 630 17.91 -36.77 33.06
C ASN A 630 18.23 -36.27 34.48
N ASN A 631 19.05 -35.22 34.63
CA ASN A 631 19.39 -34.67 35.94
C ASN A 631 18.49 -33.49 36.31
N LEU A 632 18.12 -33.42 37.59
CA LEU A 632 17.50 -32.25 38.19
C LEU A 632 18.47 -31.58 39.15
N LYS A 633 18.70 -30.27 38.99
CA LYS A 633 19.38 -29.43 39.98
C LYS A 633 18.53 -28.22 40.33
N LEU A 634 18.11 -28.15 41.58
CA LEU A 634 17.26 -27.08 42.09
C LEU A 634 17.98 -26.37 43.24
N ASN A 635 18.16 -25.06 43.12
CA ASN A 635 18.66 -24.19 44.19
C ASN A 635 17.58 -23.17 44.53
N ALA A 636 17.20 -23.04 45.81
CA ALA A 636 16.32 -21.99 46.31
C ALA A 636 16.74 -21.50 47.70
N ASP A 637 16.14 -20.42 48.20
CA ASP A 637 16.21 -20.08 49.62
C ASP A 637 15.28 -21.00 50.43
N ILE A 638 13.99 -20.98 50.06
CA ILE A 638 12.97 -21.88 50.60
C ILE A 638 12.36 -22.69 49.47
N ILE A 639 12.21 -23.99 49.69
CA ILE A 639 11.50 -24.90 48.78
C ILE A 639 10.29 -25.43 49.52
N ASP A 640 9.09 -25.16 49.00
CA ASP A 640 7.84 -25.77 49.45
C ASP A 640 7.37 -26.78 48.40
N ASN A 641 7.57 -28.06 48.69
CA ASN A 641 7.08 -29.20 47.93
C ASN A 641 5.92 -29.91 48.68
N GLY A 642 5.11 -29.16 49.43
CA GLY A 642 4.04 -29.74 50.24
C GLY A 642 2.83 -30.24 49.42
N TYR A 643 1.88 -30.88 50.09
CA TYR A 643 0.54 -31.22 49.56
C TYR A 643 0.60 -31.92 48.19
N HIS A 644 1.20 -33.11 48.12
CA HIS A 644 1.36 -33.91 46.90
C HIS A 644 2.20 -33.27 45.79
N GLY A 645 3.05 -32.28 46.11
CA GLY A 645 4.07 -31.79 45.19
C GLY A 645 5.04 -32.90 44.78
N LEU A 646 5.39 -32.96 43.50
CA LEU A 646 6.33 -33.92 42.94
C LEU A 646 7.56 -33.19 42.38
N ILE A 647 8.74 -33.57 42.86
CA ILE A 647 10.04 -33.19 42.32
C ILE A 647 10.78 -34.47 41.98
N SER A 648 11.07 -34.72 40.71
CA SER A 648 11.64 -36.00 40.28
C SER A 648 12.68 -35.87 39.17
N ALA A 649 13.59 -36.85 39.11
CA ALA A 649 14.58 -36.98 38.05
C ALA A 649 14.78 -38.44 37.66
N ASP A 650 14.86 -38.71 36.36
CA ASP A 650 15.08 -40.07 35.85
C ASP A 650 16.54 -40.54 35.98
N TYR A 651 17.47 -39.65 36.33
CA TYR A 651 18.83 -40.01 36.75
C TYR A 651 19.18 -39.50 38.16
N ASN A 652 19.75 -38.30 38.32
CA ASN A 652 20.07 -37.74 39.64
C ASN A 652 19.20 -36.52 39.97
N ALA A 653 18.80 -36.40 41.23
CA ALA A 653 18.18 -35.19 41.78
C ALA A 653 19.09 -34.54 42.82
N THR A 654 19.41 -33.26 42.64
CA THR A 654 20.14 -32.42 43.61
C THR A 654 19.27 -31.23 44.01
N ILE A 655 18.89 -31.19 45.29
CA ILE A 655 18.01 -30.17 45.87
C ILE A 655 18.78 -29.41 46.94
N ASN A 656 19.01 -28.11 46.73
CA ASN A 656 19.70 -27.24 47.69
C ASN A 656 18.75 -26.11 48.12
N ALA A 657 18.38 -26.07 49.41
CA ALA A 657 17.68 -24.94 50.02
C ALA A 657 18.61 -24.20 50.98
N LYS A 658 18.66 -22.87 50.94
CA LYS A 658 19.53 -22.10 51.84
C LYS A 658 18.97 -21.97 53.24
N THR A 659 17.64 -21.91 53.38
CA THR A 659 16.94 -21.78 54.66
C THR A 659 16.22 -23.08 55.01
N ALA A 660 15.29 -23.53 54.15
CA ALA A 660 14.43 -24.65 54.49
C ALA A 660 13.87 -25.39 53.27
N LEU A 661 13.71 -26.71 53.43
CA LEU A 661 12.92 -27.56 52.55
C LEU A 661 11.69 -28.05 53.32
N PHE A 662 10.50 -27.72 52.83
CA PHE A 662 9.23 -28.27 53.30
C PHE A 662 8.73 -29.31 52.28
N ASN A 663 8.58 -30.56 52.71
CA ASN A 663 8.07 -31.67 51.89
C ASN A 663 6.89 -32.44 52.56
N PRO A 664 5.93 -31.78 53.22
CA PRO A 664 4.82 -32.52 53.84
C PRO A 664 3.90 -33.12 52.76
N TYR A 665 3.69 -34.44 52.80
CA TYR A 665 2.90 -35.18 51.79
C TYR A 665 3.45 -35.10 50.36
N GLY A 666 4.64 -34.51 50.17
CA GLY A 666 5.30 -34.36 48.88
C GLY A 666 6.20 -35.54 48.56
N THR A 667 6.63 -35.64 47.30
CA THR A 667 7.62 -36.62 46.86
C THR A 667 8.79 -35.92 46.18
N ILE A 668 10.00 -36.20 46.67
CA ILE A 668 11.26 -35.88 46.03
C ILE A 668 11.92 -37.20 45.65
N SER A 669 12.18 -37.45 44.38
CA SER A 669 12.71 -38.75 43.94
C SER A 669 13.73 -38.68 42.81
N SER A 670 14.55 -39.71 42.71
CA SER A 670 15.29 -40.01 41.49
C SER A 670 15.50 -41.52 41.32
N LYS A 671 15.90 -41.97 40.12
CA LYS A 671 16.22 -43.39 39.88
C LYS A 671 17.63 -43.78 40.34
N ASN A 672 18.59 -42.84 40.36
CA ASN A 672 19.95 -43.08 40.80
C ASN A 672 20.22 -42.44 42.17
N GLN A 673 20.67 -41.19 42.24
CA GLN A 673 20.99 -40.52 43.52
C GLN A 673 20.11 -39.30 43.76
N THR A 674 19.47 -39.25 44.93
CA THR A 674 18.76 -38.08 45.44
C THR A 674 19.56 -37.44 46.56
N ARG A 675 20.08 -36.23 46.32
CA ARG A 675 20.83 -35.45 47.30
C ARG A 675 20.04 -34.21 47.72
N VAL A 676 19.78 -34.08 49.01
CA VAL A 676 19.13 -32.93 49.63
C VAL A 676 20.14 -32.22 50.53
N THR A 677 20.24 -30.90 50.43
CA THR A 677 21.07 -30.06 51.30
C THR A 677 20.28 -28.84 51.75
N ALA A 678 19.99 -28.72 53.04
CA ALA A 678 19.28 -27.60 53.64
C ALA A 678 19.54 -27.54 55.15
N PRO A 679 19.62 -26.37 55.80
CA PRO A 679 19.73 -26.31 57.27
C PRO A 679 18.53 -26.93 58.00
N MET A 680 17.34 -26.85 57.40
CA MET A 680 16.12 -27.45 57.92
C MET A 680 15.41 -28.23 56.81
N VAL A 681 15.10 -29.50 57.08
CA VAL A 681 14.25 -30.35 56.24
C VAL A 681 13.04 -30.78 57.07
N TYR A 682 11.85 -30.37 56.64
CA TYR A 682 10.57 -30.82 57.21
C TYR A 682 9.91 -31.81 56.26
N ASN A 683 9.98 -33.09 56.57
CA ASN A 683 9.42 -34.17 55.79
C ASN A 683 8.44 -34.97 56.66
N SER A 684 7.14 -34.69 56.51
CA SER A 684 6.09 -35.36 57.29
C SER A 684 6.12 -36.89 57.11
N PRO A 685 5.45 -37.68 57.98
CA PRO A 685 5.41 -39.15 57.85
C PRO A 685 4.96 -39.67 56.48
N ASP A 686 4.10 -38.90 55.79
CA ASP A 686 3.60 -39.22 54.45
C ASP A 686 4.42 -38.58 53.32
N GLY A 687 5.39 -37.72 53.65
CA GLY A 687 6.36 -37.15 52.72
C GLY A 687 7.45 -38.16 52.36
N LYS A 688 7.87 -38.18 51.09
CA LYS A 688 8.82 -39.16 50.54
C LYS A 688 10.04 -38.47 49.97
N ILE A 689 11.23 -38.92 50.38
CA ILE A 689 12.52 -38.62 49.73
C ILE A 689 13.13 -39.96 49.31
N LEU A 690 13.16 -40.23 48.00
CA LEU A 690 13.46 -41.55 47.42
C LEU A 690 14.63 -41.48 46.44
N GLY A 691 15.37 -42.56 46.29
CA GLY A 691 16.52 -42.68 45.38
C GLY A 691 17.09 -44.09 45.42
N GLY A 692 17.89 -44.47 44.42
CA GLY A 692 18.77 -45.64 44.55
C GLY A 692 19.79 -45.44 45.68
N GLU A 693 20.28 -44.21 45.80
CA GLU A 693 20.99 -43.68 46.97
C GLU A 693 20.32 -42.37 47.41
N VAL A 694 20.10 -42.21 48.72
CA VAL A 694 19.54 -40.98 49.30
C VAL A 694 20.56 -40.37 50.26
N ILE A 695 20.97 -39.13 49.98
CA ILE A 695 21.91 -38.36 50.78
C ILE A 695 21.18 -37.11 51.29
N ILE A 696 21.04 -36.98 52.60
CA ILE A 696 20.42 -35.82 53.24
C ILE A 696 21.46 -35.14 54.13
N ASN A 697 21.82 -33.92 53.77
CA ASN A 697 22.72 -33.07 54.55
C ASN A 697 21.91 -31.93 55.18
N THR A 698 21.62 -32.05 56.48
CA THR A 698 20.81 -31.08 57.22
C THR A 698 21.25 -30.98 58.67
N ASP A 699 21.09 -29.80 59.27
CA ASP A 699 21.29 -29.60 60.71
C ASP A 699 20.06 -30.10 61.49
N ASN A 700 18.87 -29.95 60.91
CA ASN A 700 17.61 -30.35 61.53
C ASN A 700 16.72 -31.12 60.54
N TYR A 701 16.36 -32.35 60.89
CA TYR A 701 15.43 -33.19 60.13
C TYR A 701 14.18 -33.46 60.99
N TYR A 702 13.02 -33.03 60.51
CA TYR A 702 11.73 -33.11 61.21
C TYR A 702 10.71 -33.94 60.44
#